data_AF-A0A2D8M000-F1
#
_entry.id   AF-A0A2D8M000-F1
#
_cell.length_a   1.000
_cell.length_b   1.000
_cell.length_c   1.000
_cell.angle_alpha   90.00
_cell.angle_beta   90.00
_cell.angle_gamma   90.00
#
_symmetry.space_group_name_H-M   'P 1'
#
loop_
_entity.id
_entity.type
_entity.pdbx_description
1 polymer ?
#
loop_
_entity_poly.entity_id
_entity_poly.type
_entity_poly.pdbx_seq_one_letter_code
_entity_poly.pdbx_strand_id
1 'polypeptide(L)'
;MNFSREQFFHLMKKGALWGILALVVVPLILLAPIEAQQVSLLKTALFSLLWAGVLVVSKFGRFLVLGLKIFALFCVIAFTHRLTFYEIPFVSLFTYSAGCLAVLSGGFLLSNMKRAPWRHFLKTAYSVILIFLFAVPFIYLGHYLLFDSPLNSDAYLALLDTNVNEAFEYITQFIGFGVLLSGFVVLLLIFVGCLYTLTDRRGHKWQLVLAALILLVGTIRVIDQPDTIDLYAGFWVYKQQYAEELEKFREMQKTSSENKGTYQADTAAEGETHILVIGESLNKYHMGLYGYPRNTTPQLDARMEGGNMIALDKAFSSHTHTVQTLTLALTTATQENEQKYYASPTIIDMAEAAGYDTAWLTNQVMMGSWDSPISIIALSADTVKKYNTNIGEHAKTNDFDDVIIDGIEEALANASTENNQFIVVHLMGNHGDYCLRYPTEYAKFQDDLTPEIFGKKLAGDNRQINCYDNSVTFNDYVVSSVIDKLAGAKRLATLTYLSDHADDVINAKGHNSSIFTYDMTSIPFLVWASDEYKDSHKERLDTLREHVDTPYANEQLFHYVLGNLGIRSDVYDPKQDIASTLYEGDKNNLDIVHRKFKWNSAENPVYEYARLNDKWNADEYGRVLPHRINSLGKLMDVRKYGLDGYETDLIFQDGVFKVSHDREDVHNLTLKDLLEYELPGKSMKIWLDVKNLGDQTFEGALSRLTELDVKYDLKDRVIVESSTRSEKFADLSNAGFHISYYLPTGHIDDLLEEKDENGLKAEAQRVSEQAKLQNLSAVSFDIKLYPFVTEYLEQLLPQDIVYHTWDLKKSYEDKDIEAKLGDTKYSSNKRIKTILLDLPSKFHL
;
A
#
# COMPACT_ATOMS: atom_id res chain seq x y z
N MET A 1 12.27 -53.39 39.14
CA MET A 1 11.07 -53.37 38.26
C MET A 1 10.54 -54.79 38.19
N ASN A 2 9.26 -55.04 38.46
CA ASN A 2 8.60 -56.30 38.08
C ASN A 2 7.31 -55.94 37.32
N PHE A 3 7.45 -55.60 36.04
CA PHE A 3 6.33 -55.70 35.12
C PHE A 3 6.32 -57.13 34.59
N SER A 4 5.17 -57.80 34.57
CA SER A 4 5.09 -59.03 33.79
C SER A 4 5.31 -58.68 32.31
N ARG A 5 5.96 -59.57 31.57
CA ARG A 5 6.21 -59.41 30.13
C ARG A 5 4.92 -59.06 29.38
N GLU A 6 3.80 -59.65 29.78
CA GLU A 6 2.46 -59.37 29.23
C GLU A 6 1.96 -57.95 29.51
N GLN A 7 2.17 -57.40 30.71
CA GLN A 7 1.77 -56.02 31.02
C GLN A 7 2.56 -55.02 30.17
N PHE A 8 3.87 -55.25 29.97
CA PHE A 8 4.70 -54.42 29.10
C PHE A 8 4.22 -54.45 27.64
N PHE A 9 3.91 -55.63 27.09
CA PHE A 9 3.39 -55.74 25.72
C PHE A 9 1.98 -55.17 25.56
N HIS A 10 1.11 -55.29 26.57
CA HIS A 10 -0.21 -54.66 26.55
C HIS A 10 -0.12 -53.12 26.61
N LEU A 11 0.85 -52.58 27.36
CA LEU A 11 1.18 -51.16 27.42
C LEU A 11 1.65 -50.62 26.06
N MET A 12 2.59 -51.31 25.43
CA MET A 12 3.08 -50.96 24.09
C MET A 12 1.95 -50.96 23.05
N LYS A 13 1.04 -51.95 23.09
CA LYS A 13 -0.03 -52.09 22.09
C LYS A 13 -1.06 -50.94 22.11
N LYS A 14 -1.32 -50.33 23.27
CA LYS A 14 -2.26 -49.21 23.41
C LYS A 14 -1.59 -47.83 23.28
N GLY A 15 -0.29 -47.70 23.61
CA GLY A 15 0.49 -46.48 23.41
C GLY A 15 1.00 -46.31 21.97
N ALA A 16 1.15 -47.42 21.23
CA ALA A 16 1.64 -47.45 19.86
C ALA A 16 0.82 -46.57 18.90
N LEU A 17 -0.51 -46.49 19.05
CA LEU A 17 -1.35 -45.63 18.21
C LEU A 17 -0.94 -44.15 18.32
N TRP A 18 -0.62 -43.68 19.52
CA TRP A 18 -0.18 -42.31 19.77
C TRP A 18 1.29 -42.10 19.38
N GLY A 19 2.13 -43.13 19.47
CA GLY A 19 3.47 -43.11 18.90
C GLY A 19 3.45 -42.96 17.37
N ILE A 20 2.54 -43.67 16.70
CA ILE A 20 2.32 -43.55 15.24
C ILE A 20 1.86 -42.13 14.89
N LEU A 21 1.02 -41.49 15.70
CA LEU A 21 0.62 -40.10 15.49
C LEU A 21 1.84 -39.17 15.39
N ALA A 22 2.81 -39.27 16.33
CA ALA A 22 4.02 -38.46 16.27
C ALA A 22 4.90 -38.79 15.05
N LEU A 23 4.99 -40.07 14.66
CA LEU A 23 5.71 -40.51 13.46
C LEU A 23 5.08 -40.05 12.14
N VAL A 24 3.83 -39.56 12.16
CA VAL A 24 3.14 -39.03 10.97
C VAL A 24 3.09 -37.50 10.99
N VAL A 25 2.71 -36.91 12.12
CA VAL A 25 2.48 -35.46 12.23
C VAL A 25 3.80 -34.67 12.20
N VAL A 26 4.84 -35.12 12.89
CA VAL A 26 6.14 -34.41 12.89
C VAL A 26 6.75 -34.37 11.49
N PRO A 27 6.76 -35.46 10.70
CA PRO A 27 7.17 -35.39 9.31
C PRO A 27 6.29 -34.51 8.43
N LEU A 28 4.96 -34.51 8.59
CA LEU A 28 4.10 -33.62 7.80
C LEU A 28 4.46 -32.14 8.06
N ILE A 29 4.68 -31.74 9.31
CA ILE A 29 5.05 -30.36 9.66
C ILE A 29 6.43 -30.01 9.13
N LEU A 30 7.41 -30.91 9.26
CA LEU A 30 8.80 -30.65 8.88
C LEU A 30 9.08 -30.86 7.39
N LEU A 31 8.26 -31.63 6.66
CA LEU A 31 8.45 -31.93 5.23
C LEU A 31 7.40 -31.27 4.33
N ALA A 32 6.39 -30.57 4.88
CA ALA A 32 5.43 -29.80 4.08
C ALA A 32 6.16 -28.88 3.09
N PRO A 33 5.73 -28.79 1.82
CA PRO A 33 6.34 -27.88 0.86
C PRO A 33 6.00 -26.44 1.23
N ILE A 34 7.02 -25.68 1.63
CA ILE A 34 7.05 -24.22 1.62
C ILE A 34 8.25 -23.91 0.72
N GLU A 35 8.13 -22.91 -0.17
CA GLU A 35 9.10 -22.64 -1.22
C GLU A 35 10.54 -22.62 -0.69
N ALA A 36 11.41 -23.37 -1.37
CA ALA A 36 12.87 -23.41 -1.21
C ALA A 36 13.44 -23.75 0.19
N GLN A 37 13.62 -25.05 0.50
CA GLN A 37 14.88 -25.64 1.03
C GLN A 37 14.72 -27.11 1.46
N GLN A 38 15.82 -27.86 1.43
CA GLN A 38 15.87 -29.28 1.80
C GLN A 38 15.90 -29.45 3.34
N VAL A 39 14.80 -29.96 3.89
CA VAL A 39 14.78 -30.38 5.30
C VAL A 39 15.54 -31.69 5.46
N SER A 40 16.46 -31.72 6.43
CA SER A 40 17.25 -32.92 6.73
C SER A 40 16.35 -34.04 7.27
N LEU A 41 16.22 -35.13 6.50
CA LEU A 41 15.51 -36.36 6.87
C LEU A 41 15.94 -36.91 8.25
N LEU A 42 17.21 -36.72 8.62
CA LEU A 42 17.76 -37.12 9.91
C LEU A 42 17.12 -36.33 11.07
N LYS A 43 16.97 -35.01 10.93
CA LYS A 43 16.30 -34.16 11.93
C LYS A 43 14.86 -34.64 12.14
N THR A 44 14.13 -34.81 11.04
CA THR A 44 12.74 -35.26 11.06
C THR A 44 12.59 -36.61 11.75
N ALA A 45 13.43 -37.60 11.43
CA ALA A 45 13.40 -38.92 12.07
C ALA A 45 13.68 -38.85 13.57
N LEU A 46 14.67 -38.06 13.99
CA LEU A 46 15.10 -37.97 15.39
C LEU A 46 14.01 -37.38 16.29
N PHE A 47 13.39 -36.27 15.89
CA PHE A 47 12.32 -35.65 16.68
C PHE A 47 11.02 -36.45 16.64
N SER A 48 10.72 -37.12 15.54
CA SER A 48 9.57 -38.03 15.44
C SER A 48 9.69 -39.20 16.40
N LEU A 49 10.88 -39.83 16.47
CA LEU A 49 11.16 -40.92 17.40
C LEU A 49 11.14 -40.46 18.86
N LEU A 50 11.69 -39.28 19.15
CA LEU A 50 11.66 -38.68 20.49
C LEU A 50 10.21 -38.52 21.00
N TRP A 51 9.37 -37.83 20.24
CA TRP A 51 7.99 -37.57 20.63
C TRP A 51 7.11 -38.82 20.61
N ALA A 52 7.37 -39.77 19.70
CA ALA A 52 6.73 -41.08 19.74
C ALA A 52 7.05 -41.82 21.06
N GLY A 53 8.31 -41.81 21.48
CA GLY A 53 8.73 -42.37 22.78
C GLY A 53 8.04 -41.68 23.96
N VAL A 54 7.95 -40.35 23.96
CA VAL A 54 7.29 -39.57 25.00
C VAL A 54 5.80 -39.91 25.11
N LEU A 55 5.08 -40.02 23.99
CA LEU A 55 3.66 -40.37 23.98
C LEU A 55 3.42 -41.82 24.42
N VAL A 56 4.30 -42.75 24.04
CA VAL A 56 4.25 -44.16 24.48
C VAL A 56 4.51 -44.28 25.99
N VAL A 57 5.46 -43.50 26.53
CA VAL A 57 5.81 -43.51 27.96
C VAL A 57 4.79 -42.76 28.82
N SER A 58 4.06 -41.81 28.24
CA SER A 58 2.96 -41.07 28.88
C SER A 58 1.80 -42.01 29.22
N LYS A 59 1.93 -42.75 30.33
CA LYS A 59 0.96 -43.72 30.89
C LYS A 59 -0.51 -43.30 30.71
N PHE A 60 -1.41 -44.26 30.47
CA PHE A 60 -2.87 -44.10 30.35
C PHE A 60 -3.54 -43.18 31.38
N GLY A 61 -4.53 -42.41 30.92
CA GLY A 61 -5.37 -41.51 31.72
C GLY A 61 -5.07 -40.03 31.50
N ARG A 62 -5.34 -39.18 32.51
CA ARG A 62 -5.21 -37.71 32.43
C ARG A 62 -3.80 -37.19 32.09
N PHE A 63 -2.75 -38.00 32.31
CA PHE A 63 -1.38 -37.62 31.95
C PHE A 63 -1.05 -37.84 30.47
N LEU A 64 -1.66 -38.83 29.82
CA LEU A 64 -1.59 -38.95 28.35
C LEU A 64 -2.25 -37.73 27.70
N VAL A 65 -3.37 -37.24 28.27
CA VAL A 65 -4.01 -36.00 27.82
C VAL A 65 -3.09 -34.79 27.99
N LEU A 66 -2.36 -34.68 29.11
CA LEU A 66 -1.34 -33.65 29.27
C LEU A 66 -0.20 -33.82 28.24
N GLY A 67 0.30 -35.03 28.04
CA GLY A 67 1.32 -35.33 27.04
C GLY A 67 0.90 -34.97 25.61
N LEU A 68 -0.35 -35.27 25.23
CA LEU A 68 -0.92 -34.90 23.93
C LEU A 68 -1.06 -33.39 23.77
N LYS A 69 -1.44 -32.67 24.83
CA LYS A 69 -1.51 -31.20 24.79
C LYS A 69 -0.13 -30.57 24.60
N ILE A 70 0.87 -31.05 25.33
CA ILE A 70 2.23 -30.53 25.20
C ILE A 70 2.87 -30.94 23.86
N PHE A 71 2.54 -32.11 23.34
CA PHE A 71 2.90 -32.50 21.98
C PHE A 71 2.23 -31.59 20.94
N ALA A 72 0.93 -31.27 21.11
CA ALA A 72 0.24 -30.30 20.26
C ALA A 72 0.87 -28.92 20.34
N LEU A 73 1.25 -28.45 21.54
CA LEU A 73 2.01 -27.20 21.72
C LEU A 73 3.32 -27.23 20.93
N PHE A 74 4.10 -28.31 21.04
CA PHE A 74 5.33 -28.47 20.27
C PHE A 74 5.08 -28.43 18.77
N CYS A 75 4.07 -29.14 18.27
CA CYS A 75 3.69 -29.12 16.86
C CYS A 75 3.29 -27.73 16.38
N VAL A 76 2.50 -27.00 17.18
CA VAL A 76 2.09 -25.62 16.87
C VAL A 76 3.29 -24.68 16.88
N ILE A 77 4.20 -24.78 17.86
CA ILE A 77 5.45 -24.01 17.89
C ILE A 77 6.29 -24.30 16.65
N ALA A 78 6.53 -25.58 16.33
CA ALA A 78 7.35 -25.96 15.19
C ALA A 78 6.73 -25.53 13.86
N PHE A 79 5.42 -25.72 13.69
CA PHE A 79 4.70 -25.28 12.49
C PHE A 79 4.75 -23.76 12.35
N THR A 80 4.47 -23.01 13.42
CA THR A 80 4.44 -21.55 13.40
C THR A 80 5.84 -20.97 13.18
N HIS A 81 6.87 -21.54 13.82
CA HIS A 81 8.25 -21.11 13.59
C HIS A 81 8.62 -21.29 12.13
N ARG A 82 8.29 -22.45 11.55
CA ARG A 82 8.55 -22.71 10.13
C ARG A 82 7.80 -21.75 9.21
N LEU A 83 6.54 -21.47 9.54
CA LEU A 83 5.72 -20.49 8.83
C LEU A 83 6.33 -19.08 8.91
N THR A 84 6.99 -18.77 10.03
CA THR A 84 7.52 -17.42 10.32
C THR A 84 8.92 -17.19 9.76
N PHE A 85 9.83 -18.13 10.01
CA PHE A 85 11.26 -17.99 9.75
C PHE A 85 11.75 -18.85 8.58
N TYR A 86 10.84 -19.59 7.90
CA TYR A 86 11.06 -20.50 6.77
C TYR A 86 11.96 -21.72 7.05
N GLU A 87 12.93 -21.59 7.95
CA GLU A 87 13.75 -22.68 8.49
C GLU A 87 13.53 -22.84 10.00
N ILE A 88 13.79 -24.05 10.51
CA ILE A 88 13.95 -24.27 11.96
C ILE A 88 15.37 -24.81 12.20
N PRO A 89 16.26 -24.03 12.82
CA PRO A 89 17.57 -24.52 13.21
C PRO A 89 17.44 -25.76 14.11
N PHE A 90 18.35 -26.74 13.93
CA PHE A 90 18.34 -27.95 14.77
C PHE A 90 18.40 -27.60 16.26
N VAL A 91 19.19 -26.57 16.56
CA VAL A 91 19.37 -26.02 17.90
C VAL A 91 18.04 -25.51 18.46
N SER A 92 17.28 -24.71 17.70
CA SER A 92 15.97 -24.19 18.11
C SER A 92 14.94 -25.31 18.30
N LEU A 93 14.86 -26.27 17.38
CA LEU A 93 13.94 -27.42 17.49
C LEU A 93 14.26 -28.31 18.72
N PHE A 94 15.55 -28.43 19.05
CA PHE A 94 16.01 -29.08 20.27
C PHE A 94 15.61 -28.28 21.52
N THR A 95 15.77 -26.96 21.51
CA THR A 95 15.34 -26.08 22.62
C THR A 95 13.84 -26.18 22.85
N TYR A 96 13.02 -26.10 21.80
CA TYR A 96 11.56 -26.25 21.91
C TYR A 96 11.16 -27.61 22.47
N SER A 97 11.78 -28.69 21.98
CA SER A 97 11.54 -30.03 22.51
C SER A 97 11.92 -30.12 24.00
N ALA A 98 13.09 -29.61 24.38
CA ALA A 98 13.56 -29.59 25.77
C ALA A 98 12.64 -28.77 26.68
N GLY A 99 12.21 -27.60 26.24
CA GLY A 99 11.26 -26.73 26.95
C GLY A 99 9.89 -27.39 27.13
N CYS A 100 9.31 -27.94 26.06
CA CYS A 100 8.04 -28.67 26.15
C CYS A 100 8.15 -29.88 27.10
N LEU A 101 9.25 -30.64 27.06
CA LEU A 101 9.47 -31.76 27.98
C LEU A 101 9.66 -31.31 29.44
N ALA A 102 10.31 -30.16 29.67
CA ALA A 102 10.41 -29.55 30.99
C ALA A 102 9.03 -29.16 31.52
N VAL A 103 8.20 -28.51 30.69
CA VAL A 103 6.82 -28.15 31.03
C VAL A 103 6.00 -29.40 31.36
N LEU A 104 6.02 -30.44 30.51
CA LEU A 104 5.36 -31.71 30.77
C LEU A 104 5.80 -32.36 32.09
N SER A 105 7.11 -32.31 32.38
CA SER A 105 7.70 -32.84 33.61
C SER A 105 7.28 -32.04 34.85
N GLY A 106 7.20 -30.71 34.75
CA GLY A 106 6.66 -29.84 35.79
C GLY A 106 5.21 -30.16 36.11
N GLY A 107 4.36 -30.29 35.09
CA GLY A 107 2.97 -30.72 35.25
C GLY A 107 2.85 -32.11 35.89
N PHE A 108 3.74 -33.05 35.52
CA PHE A 108 3.82 -34.37 36.17
C PHE A 108 4.13 -34.26 37.66
N LEU A 109 5.15 -33.48 38.04
CA LEU A 109 5.55 -33.28 39.44
C LEU A 109 4.42 -32.63 40.25
N LEU A 110 3.80 -31.58 39.72
CA LEU A 110 2.66 -30.89 40.35
C LEU A 110 1.46 -31.82 40.57
N SER A 111 1.17 -32.71 39.61
CA SER A 111 0.11 -33.72 39.77
C SER A 111 0.40 -34.74 40.88
N ASN A 112 1.65 -34.86 41.34
CA ASN A 112 2.06 -35.80 42.39
C ASN A 112 2.22 -35.16 43.78
N MET A 113 2.06 -33.84 43.91
CA MET A 113 2.19 -33.13 45.19
C MET A 113 0.99 -33.38 46.11
N LYS A 114 1.18 -34.16 47.17
CA LYS A 114 0.17 -34.38 48.21
C LYS A 114 0.50 -33.53 49.43
N ARG A 115 -0.49 -32.75 49.91
CA ARG A 115 -0.47 -32.04 51.20
C ARG A 115 0.36 -30.74 51.29
N ALA A 116 0.76 -30.16 50.17
CA ALA A 116 1.28 -28.79 50.18
C ALA A 116 0.12 -27.78 50.19
N PRO A 117 0.06 -26.81 51.13
CA PRO A 117 -1.03 -25.83 51.20
C PRO A 117 -1.12 -24.97 49.92
N TRP A 118 0.01 -24.76 49.25
CA TRP A 118 0.18 -23.97 48.02
C TRP A 118 -0.16 -24.73 46.73
N ARG A 119 -0.59 -26.00 46.78
CA ARG A 119 -0.70 -26.84 45.56
C ARG A 119 -1.71 -26.32 44.53
N HIS A 120 -2.81 -25.73 44.98
CA HIS A 120 -3.84 -25.21 44.09
C HIS A 120 -3.33 -23.95 43.39
N PHE A 121 -2.67 -23.06 44.15
CA PHE A 121 -1.96 -21.92 43.61
C PHE A 121 -0.92 -22.33 42.56
N LEU A 122 -0.05 -23.32 42.85
CA LEU A 122 0.96 -23.79 41.88
C LEU A 122 0.36 -24.42 40.62
N LYS A 123 -0.75 -25.16 40.73
CA LYS A 123 -1.47 -25.71 39.57
C LYS A 123 -2.11 -24.60 38.72
N THR A 124 -2.67 -23.57 39.37
CA THR A 124 -3.20 -22.38 38.68
C THR A 124 -2.07 -21.63 37.98
N ALA A 125 -0.97 -21.33 38.68
CA ALA A 125 0.20 -20.65 38.12
C ALA A 125 0.78 -21.41 36.91
N TYR A 126 0.94 -22.73 37.00
CA TYR A 126 1.37 -23.56 35.86
C TYR A 126 0.39 -23.50 34.69
N SER A 127 -0.93 -23.50 34.97
CA SER A 127 -1.95 -23.41 33.92
C SER A 127 -1.93 -22.04 33.24
N VAL A 128 -1.68 -20.97 33.99
CA VAL A 128 -1.48 -19.60 33.45
C VAL A 128 -0.22 -19.55 32.57
N ILE A 129 0.90 -20.12 33.01
CA ILE A 129 2.13 -20.20 32.20
C ILE A 129 1.85 -20.94 30.88
N LEU A 130 1.08 -22.03 30.92
CA LEU A 130 0.68 -22.73 29.71
C LEU A 130 -0.18 -21.88 28.77
N ILE A 131 -1.08 -21.03 29.27
CA ILE A 131 -1.82 -20.10 28.42
C ILE A 131 -0.83 -19.23 27.65
N PHE A 132 0.14 -18.61 28.33
CA PHE A 132 1.12 -17.74 27.68
C PHE A 132 1.96 -18.49 26.65
N LEU A 133 2.37 -19.74 26.94
CA LEU A 133 3.08 -20.58 25.98
C LEU A 133 2.24 -20.91 24.75
N PHE A 134 0.92 -21.10 24.87
CA PHE A 134 0.05 -21.28 23.71
C PHE A 134 -0.25 -19.96 22.99
N ALA A 135 -0.39 -18.87 23.72
CA ALA A 135 -0.77 -17.57 23.17
C ALA A 135 0.24 -17.08 22.12
N VAL A 136 1.54 -17.18 22.39
CA VAL A 136 2.60 -16.70 21.48
C VAL A 136 2.47 -17.30 20.07
N PRO A 137 2.57 -18.63 19.85
CA PRO A 137 2.46 -19.17 18.50
C PRO A 137 1.06 -18.95 17.87
N PHE A 138 -0.01 -18.82 18.67
CA PHE A 138 -1.32 -18.43 18.12
C PHE A 138 -1.37 -16.97 17.65
N ILE A 139 -0.63 -16.06 18.28
CA ILE A 139 -0.50 -14.66 17.82
C ILE A 139 0.17 -14.63 16.45
N TYR A 140 1.30 -15.33 16.29
CA TYR A 140 2.00 -15.40 15.00
C TYR A 140 1.15 -16.08 13.92
N LEU A 141 0.47 -17.18 14.26
CA LEU A 141 -0.42 -17.87 13.31
C LEU A 141 -1.63 -16.99 12.95
N GLY A 142 -2.21 -16.28 13.92
CA GLY A 142 -3.30 -15.34 13.69
C GLY A 142 -2.88 -14.21 12.76
N HIS A 143 -1.69 -13.63 12.98
CA HIS A 143 -1.12 -12.63 12.08
C HIS A 143 -0.97 -13.17 10.66
N TYR A 144 -0.38 -14.36 10.49
CA TYR A 144 -0.24 -14.97 9.18
C TYR A 144 -1.58 -15.23 8.50
N LEU A 145 -2.59 -15.72 9.22
CA LEU A 145 -3.90 -15.99 8.63
C LEU A 145 -4.66 -14.72 8.21
N LEU A 146 -4.38 -13.59 8.85
CA LEU A 146 -5.04 -12.32 8.56
C LEU A 146 -4.33 -11.53 7.47
N PHE A 147 -3.00 -11.58 7.43
CA PHE A 147 -2.17 -10.71 6.59
C PHE A 147 -1.33 -11.47 5.55
N ASP A 148 -1.48 -12.80 5.47
CA ASP A 148 -0.67 -13.69 4.61
C ASP A 148 0.85 -13.45 4.74
N SER A 149 1.28 -13.08 5.94
CA SER A 149 2.65 -12.67 6.23
C SER A 149 3.01 -12.99 7.67
N PRO A 150 4.24 -13.45 7.93
CA PRO A 150 4.71 -13.67 9.28
C PRO A 150 4.93 -12.36 10.04
N LEU A 151 4.88 -12.42 11.37
CA LEU A 151 5.20 -11.27 12.22
C LEU A 151 6.69 -10.90 12.02
N ASN A 152 6.93 -9.74 11.41
CA ASN A 152 8.25 -9.28 10.98
C ASN A 152 8.76 -8.09 11.81
N SER A 153 9.93 -7.54 11.46
CA SER A 153 10.50 -6.36 12.11
C SER A 153 9.56 -5.16 12.12
N ASP A 154 8.81 -4.94 11.04
CA ASP A 154 7.89 -3.80 10.91
C ASP A 154 6.73 -3.94 11.90
N ALA A 155 6.18 -5.14 12.05
CA ALA A 155 5.14 -5.41 13.03
C ALA A 155 5.67 -5.26 14.48
N TYR A 156 6.94 -5.61 14.74
CA TYR A 156 7.55 -5.32 16.04
C TYR A 156 7.77 -3.83 16.26
N LEU A 157 8.20 -3.08 15.25
CA LEU A 157 8.33 -1.62 15.34
C LEU A 157 6.99 -0.97 15.62
N ALA A 158 5.95 -1.34 14.88
CA ALA A 158 4.60 -0.92 15.18
C ALA A 158 4.29 -1.19 16.65
N LEU A 159 4.51 -2.40 17.18
CA LEU A 159 4.28 -2.71 18.60
C LEU A 159 5.17 -1.93 19.60
N LEU A 160 6.35 -1.47 19.22
CA LEU A 160 7.28 -0.74 20.08
C LEU A 160 7.03 0.77 20.06
N ASP A 161 6.61 1.29 18.91
CA ASP A 161 6.29 2.70 18.69
C ASP A 161 4.84 3.00 19.12
N THR A 162 3.95 2.00 19.01
CA THR A 162 2.56 2.10 19.45
C THR A 162 2.43 2.15 20.97
N ASN A 163 1.51 2.98 21.45
CA ASN A 163 0.99 2.86 22.80
C ASN A 163 -0.05 1.72 22.89
N VAL A 164 -0.47 1.35 24.10
CA VAL A 164 -1.43 0.24 24.33
C VAL A 164 -2.75 0.43 23.55
N ASN A 165 -3.17 1.67 23.32
CA ASN A 165 -4.40 1.96 22.58
C ASN A 165 -4.21 1.82 21.07
N GLU A 166 -3.07 2.25 20.52
CA GLU A 166 -2.78 2.12 19.10
C GLU A 166 -2.55 0.65 18.70
N ALA A 167 -1.91 -0.14 19.57
CA ALA A 167 -1.88 -1.60 19.41
C ALA A 167 -3.29 -2.22 19.48
N PHE A 168 -4.16 -1.69 20.34
CA PHE A 168 -5.57 -2.11 20.41
C PHE A 168 -6.36 -1.70 19.16
N GLU A 169 -6.10 -0.53 18.59
CA GLU A 169 -6.71 -0.03 17.36
C GLU A 169 -6.28 -0.82 16.13
N TYR A 170 -4.98 -1.09 15.99
CA TYR A 170 -4.48 -2.03 14.98
C TYR A 170 -5.22 -3.37 15.08
N ILE A 171 -5.39 -3.89 16.30
CA ILE A 171 -6.13 -5.12 16.53
C ILE A 171 -7.61 -4.99 16.17
N THR A 172 -8.31 -3.92 16.55
CA THR A 172 -9.75 -3.77 16.27
C THR A 172 -10.04 -3.46 14.81
N GLN A 173 -9.16 -2.70 14.13
CA GLN A 173 -9.25 -2.33 12.72
C GLN A 173 -9.08 -3.55 11.82
N PHE A 174 -8.14 -4.46 12.13
CA PHE A 174 -7.80 -5.56 11.23
C PHE A 174 -8.29 -6.95 11.68
N ILE A 175 -8.41 -7.22 12.99
CA ILE A 175 -8.65 -8.60 13.50
C ILE A 175 -10.13 -8.87 13.74
N GLY A 176 -10.96 -7.84 13.98
CA GLY A 176 -12.38 -7.97 14.24
C GLY A 176 -12.72 -8.70 15.56
N PHE A 177 -13.81 -8.28 16.21
CA PHE A 177 -14.18 -8.80 17.54
C PHE A 177 -14.41 -10.32 17.58
N GLY A 178 -14.94 -10.90 16.50
CA GLY A 178 -15.24 -12.33 16.40
C GLY A 178 -13.99 -13.22 16.50
N VAL A 179 -12.90 -12.83 15.85
CA VAL A 179 -11.63 -13.57 15.88
C VAL A 179 -11.02 -13.50 17.28
N LEU A 180 -10.99 -12.32 17.90
CA LEU A 180 -10.51 -12.13 19.27
C LEU A 180 -11.27 -13.00 20.28
N LEU A 181 -12.59 -13.02 20.18
CA LEU A 181 -13.44 -13.85 21.03
C LEU A 181 -13.14 -15.34 20.84
N SER A 182 -12.99 -15.79 19.59
CA SER A 182 -12.64 -17.18 19.30
C SER A 182 -11.28 -17.58 19.89
N GLY A 183 -10.27 -16.72 19.77
CA GLY A 183 -8.94 -16.92 20.35
C GLY A 183 -8.99 -17.02 21.87
N PHE A 184 -9.74 -16.11 22.51
CA PHE A 184 -9.98 -16.14 23.95
C PHE A 184 -10.66 -17.43 24.41
N VAL A 185 -11.69 -17.89 23.71
CA VAL A 185 -12.39 -19.15 24.02
C VAL A 185 -11.45 -20.34 23.91
N VAL A 186 -10.61 -20.40 22.87
CA VAL A 186 -9.61 -21.47 22.70
C VAL A 186 -8.61 -21.47 23.87
N LEU A 187 -8.06 -20.31 24.26
CA LEU A 187 -7.14 -20.19 25.39
C LEU A 187 -7.81 -20.56 26.72
N LEU A 188 -9.08 -20.19 26.92
CA LEU A 188 -9.87 -20.56 28.10
C LEU A 188 -10.12 -22.07 28.17
N LEU A 189 -10.43 -22.72 27.05
CA LEU A 189 -10.59 -24.19 26.99
C LEU A 189 -9.28 -24.91 27.30
N ILE A 190 -8.15 -24.38 26.82
CA ILE A 190 -6.81 -24.88 27.17
C ILE A 190 -6.59 -24.77 28.68
N PHE A 191 -6.88 -23.61 29.27
CA PHE A 191 -6.73 -23.34 30.71
C PHE A 191 -7.57 -24.28 31.58
N VAL A 192 -8.88 -24.35 31.34
CA VAL A 192 -9.80 -25.22 32.07
C VAL A 192 -9.41 -26.68 31.91
N GLY A 193 -9.06 -27.06 30.67
CA GLY A 193 -8.56 -28.40 30.39
C GLY A 193 -7.27 -28.73 31.14
N CYS A 194 -6.36 -27.78 31.34
CA CYS A 194 -5.10 -27.98 32.06
C CYS A 194 -5.34 -28.23 33.55
N LEU A 195 -6.18 -27.40 34.19
CA LEU A 195 -6.62 -27.60 35.58
C LEU A 195 -7.24 -28.99 35.79
N TYR A 196 -8.08 -29.44 34.85
CA TYR A 196 -8.67 -30.78 34.88
C TYR A 196 -7.63 -31.90 34.76
N THR A 197 -6.60 -31.74 33.93
CA THR A 197 -5.54 -32.75 33.76
C THR A 197 -4.57 -32.83 34.95
N LEU A 198 -4.40 -31.75 35.72
CA LEU A 198 -3.47 -31.67 36.86
C LEU A 198 -4.02 -32.24 38.18
N THR A 199 -5.15 -32.96 38.14
CA THR A 199 -5.67 -33.70 39.31
C THR A 199 -4.71 -34.77 39.84
N ASP A 200 -4.79 -35.08 41.14
CA ASP A 200 -3.77 -35.85 41.85
C ASP A 200 -3.54 -37.26 41.26
N ARG A 201 -2.28 -37.58 40.94
CA ARG A 201 -1.81 -38.89 40.44
C ARG A 201 -0.79 -39.52 41.39
N ARG A 202 -0.46 -40.80 41.16
CA ARG A 202 0.64 -41.52 41.82
C ARG A 202 1.65 -42.01 40.79
N GLY A 203 2.79 -41.34 40.72
CA GLY A 203 4.02 -41.76 40.05
C GLY A 203 4.93 -42.54 40.99
N HIS A 204 5.80 -43.38 40.44
CA HIS A 204 6.83 -44.05 41.24
C HIS A 204 8.01 -43.09 41.51
N LYS A 205 8.78 -43.33 42.58
CA LYS A 205 9.91 -42.47 42.99
C LYS A 205 10.91 -42.19 41.85
N TRP A 206 11.28 -43.22 41.08
CA TRP A 206 12.21 -43.05 39.95
C TRP A 206 11.65 -42.15 38.84
N GLN A 207 10.33 -42.13 38.63
CA GLN A 207 9.69 -41.26 37.63
C GLN A 207 9.71 -39.80 38.07
N LEU A 208 9.61 -39.55 39.39
CA LEU A 208 9.73 -38.21 39.95
C LEU A 208 11.16 -37.69 39.82
N VAL A 209 12.16 -38.54 40.10
CA VAL A 209 13.58 -38.20 39.91
C VAL A 209 13.87 -37.90 38.44
N LEU A 210 13.41 -38.76 37.52
CA LEU A 210 13.59 -38.54 36.08
C LEU A 210 12.90 -37.26 35.62
N ALA A 211 11.65 -37.01 36.04
CA ALA A 211 10.94 -35.77 35.70
C ALA A 211 11.62 -34.52 36.27
N ALA A 212 12.16 -34.57 37.50
CA ALA A 212 12.94 -33.48 38.06
C ALA A 212 14.23 -33.22 37.27
N LEU A 213 14.88 -34.28 36.78
CA LEU A 213 16.10 -34.18 35.97
C LEU A 213 15.80 -33.60 34.58
N ILE A 214 14.71 -34.05 33.93
CA ILE A 214 14.25 -33.49 32.64
C ILE A 214 13.84 -32.03 32.81
N LEU A 215 13.11 -31.70 33.89
CA LEU A 215 12.76 -30.31 34.21
C LEU A 215 14.03 -29.46 34.39
N LEU A 216 15.01 -29.92 35.16
CA LEU A 216 16.26 -29.21 35.39
C LEU A 216 17.05 -29.00 34.09
N VAL A 217 17.33 -30.07 33.34
CA VAL A 217 18.11 -30.02 32.10
C VAL A 217 17.41 -29.19 31.04
N GLY A 218 16.10 -29.38 30.87
CA GLY A 218 15.31 -28.61 29.89
C GLY A 218 15.25 -27.13 30.25
N THR A 219 15.12 -26.80 31.54
CA THR A 219 15.14 -25.40 32.00
C THR A 219 16.51 -24.76 31.79
N ILE A 220 17.60 -25.45 32.16
CA ILE A 220 18.98 -24.99 31.88
C ILE A 220 19.16 -24.75 30.38
N ARG A 221 18.68 -25.67 29.53
CA ARG A 221 18.81 -25.53 28.08
C ARG A 221 18.07 -24.32 27.51
N VAL A 222 16.91 -23.95 28.08
CA VAL A 222 16.16 -22.75 27.68
C VAL A 222 16.87 -21.48 28.17
N ILE A 223 17.41 -21.49 29.38
CA ILE A 223 18.10 -20.33 29.99
C ILE A 223 19.47 -20.07 29.36
N ASP A 224 20.23 -21.11 29.02
CA ASP A 224 21.59 -21.00 28.47
C ASP A 224 21.61 -20.48 27.02
N GLN A 225 20.49 -20.61 26.30
CA GLN A 225 20.39 -20.31 24.88
C GLN A 225 19.03 -19.65 24.56
N PRO A 226 18.74 -18.49 25.17
CA PRO A 226 17.45 -17.80 24.97
C PRO A 226 17.26 -17.36 23.52
N ASP A 227 18.33 -17.08 22.78
CA ASP A 227 18.25 -16.67 21.36
C ASP A 227 17.79 -17.80 20.43
N THR A 228 17.71 -19.04 20.93
CA THR A 228 17.28 -20.21 20.14
C THR A 228 15.78 -20.51 20.26
N ILE A 229 15.03 -19.66 20.97
CA ILE A 229 13.56 -19.72 21.05
C ILE A 229 12.94 -18.54 20.31
N ASP A 230 13.29 -18.38 19.04
CA ASP A 230 12.99 -17.23 18.17
C ASP A 230 11.54 -16.70 18.29
N LEU A 231 10.52 -17.57 18.26
CA LEU A 231 9.12 -17.17 18.48
C LEU A 231 8.84 -16.41 19.80
N TYR A 232 9.54 -16.77 20.88
CA TYR A 232 9.35 -16.19 22.22
C TYR A 232 10.39 -15.11 22.55
N ALA A 233 11.59 -15.20 21.97
CA ALA A 233 12.68 -14.24 22.18
C ALA A 233 12.68 -13.10 21.15
N GLY A 234 12.12 -13.30 19.96
CA GLY A 234 12.24 -12.40 18.80
C GLY A 234 11.85 -10.96 19.12
N PHE A 235 10.70 -10.74 19.77
CA PHE A 235 10.29 -9.41 20.23
C PHE A 235 11.30 -8.76 21.17
N TRP A 236 11.88 -9.52 22.12
CA TRP A 236 12.83 -8.99 23.09
C TRP A 236 14.20 -8.71 22.47
N VAL A 237 14.67 -9.57 21.57
CA VAL A 237 15.91 -9.36 20.80
C VAL A 237 15.76 -8.10 19.95
N TYR A 238 14.64 -7.97 19.23
CA TYR A 238 14.35 -6.81 18.41
C TYR A 238 14.26 -5.53 19.25
N LYS A 239 13.52 -5.57 20.36
CA LYS A 239 13.41 -4.46 21.31
C LYS A 239 14.78 -4.02 21.84
N GLN A 240 15.66 -4.96 22.17
CA GLN A 240 17.00 -4.65 22.64
C GLN A 240 17.83 -4.00 21.54
N GLN A 241 17.80 -4.55 20.32
CA GLN A 241 18.49 -3.96 19.17
C GLN A 241 18.03 -2.52 18.90
N TYR A 242 16.72 -2.29 18.87
CA TYR A 242 16.16 -0.95 18.68
C TYR A 242 16.57 0.02 19.80
N ALA A 243 16.58 -0.42 21.06
CA ALA A 243 17.06 0.39 22.18
C ALA A 243 18.56 0.75 22.05
N GLU A 244 19.39 -0.18 21.60
CA GLU A 244 20.82 0.07 21.35
C GLU A 244 21.04 1.03 20.17
N GLU A 245 20.22 0.95 19.12
CA GLU A 245 20.26 1.91 18.00
C GLU A 245 19.88 3.33 18.45
N LEU A 246 18.81 3.46 19.25
CA LEU A 246 18.40 4.74 19.83
C LEU A 246 19.49 5.33 20.73
N GLU A 247 20.15 4.51 21.56
CA GLU A 247 21.24 4.98 22.42
C GLU A 247 22.41 5.53 21.61
N LYS A 248 22.84 4.82 20.55
CA LYS A 248 23.87 5.31 19.63
C LYS A 248 23.47 6.60 18.95
N PHE A 249 22.22 6.71 18.52
CA PHE A 249 21.75 7.92 17.85
C PHE A 249 21.76 9.12 18.79
N ARG A 250 21.33 8.93 20.05
CA ARG A 250 21.40 9.97 21.09
C ARG A 250 22.83 10.43 21.35
N GLU A 251 23.78 9.49 21.46
CA GLU A 251 25.19 9.83 21.68
C GLU A 251 25.76 10.65 20.50
N MET A 252 25.40 10.27 19.28
CA MET A 252 25.79 11.00 18.08
C MET A 252 25.22 12.43 18.06
N GLN A 253 23.91 12.59 18.30
CA GLN A 253 23.25 13.91 18.30
C GLN A 253 23.72 14.82 19.43
N LYS A 254 24.01 14.24 20.61
CA LYS A 254 24.65 14.97 21.70
C LYS A 254 26.05 15.46 21.29
N THR A 255 26.83 14.62 20.61
CA THR A 255 28.17 15.00 20.14
C THR A 255 28.13 16.10 19.09
N SER A 256 27.15 16.04 18.16
CA SER A 256 26.89 17.06 17.15
C SER A 256 26.54 18.41 17.77
N SER A 257 25.54 18.44 18.66
CA SER A 257 25.10 19.67 19.34
C SER A 257 26.18 20.31 20.23
N GLU A 258 26.99 19.51 20.94
CA GLU A 258 28.10 20.01 21.76
C GLU A 258 29.26 20.55 20.90
N ASN A 259 29.44 20.03 19.68
CA ASN A 259 30.50 20.41 18.76
C ASN A 259 29.91 20.94 17.44
N LYS A 260 29.37 22.16 17.44
CA LYS A 260 28.77 22.82 16.26
C LYS A 260 29.69 22.95 15.02
N GLY A 261 30.98 22.58 15.12
CA GLY A 261 31.92 22.45 14.00
C GLY A 261 32.18 21.01 13.53
N THR A 262 31.36 20.04 13.94
CA THR A 262 31.47 18.62 13.55
C THR A 262 31.25 18.44 12.05
N TYR A 263 30.31 19.20 11.48
CA TYR A 263 29.99 19.20 10.06
C TYR A 263 30.46 20.48 9.39
N GLN A 264 31.05 20.36 8.21
CA GLN A 264 31.40 21.50 7.38
C GLN A 264 30.21 21.83 6.50
N ALA A 265 29.53 22.93 6.84
CA ALA A 265 28.38 23.43 6.11
C ALA A 265 28.48 24.95 5.99
N ASP A 266 28.43 25.47 4.76
CA ASP A 266 28.34 26.90 4.48
C ASP A 266 27.14 27.20 3.58
N THR A 267 26.53 28.37 3.73
CA THR A 267 25.43 28.83 2.86
C THR A 267 25.67 30.27 2.42
N ALA A 268 25.14 30.62 1.25
CA ALA A 268 25.08 32.00 0.76
C ALA A 268 23.70 32.64 0.97
N ALA A 269 22.74 31.92 1.55
CA ALA A 269 21.42 32.46 1.86
C ALA A 269 21.51 33.59 2.88
N GLU A 270 20.71 34.64 2.70
CA GLU A 270 20.64 35.80 3.60
C GLU A 270 19.18 36.14 3.91
N GLY A 271 18.77 35.94 5.16
CA GLY A 271 17.42 36.25 5.63
C GLY A 271 16.30 35.37 5.03
N GLU A 272 16.62 34.17 4.54
CA GLU A 272 15.64 33.25 3.94
C GLU A 272 14.86 32.44 4.98
N THR A 273 13.65 31.99 4.65
CA THR A 273 12.81 31.17 5.53
C THR A 273 12.26 29.97 4.78
N HIS A 274 12.67 28.77 5.19
CA HIS A 274 12.18 27.54 4.59
C HIS A 274 11.39 26.74 5.61
N ILE A 275 10.16 26.37 5.23
CA ILE A 275 9.29 25.51 6.04
C ILE A 275 9.21 24.14 5.37
N LEU A 276 9.58 23.09 6.10
CA LEU A 276 9.36 21.70 5.73
C LEU A 276 8.16 21.17 6.51
N VAL A 277 7.07 20.86 5.82
CA VAL A 277 5.89 20.22 6.41
C VAL A 277 5.91 18.73 6.09
N ILE A 278 6.09 17.93 7.14
CA ILE A 278 5.98 16.47 7.12
C ILE A 278 4.52 16.12 7.44
N GLY A 279 3.78 15.73 6.40
CA GLY A 279 2.45 15.14 6.52
C GLY A 279 2.52 13.68 6.95
N GLU A 280 1.36 13.11 7.26
CA GLU A 280 1.22 11.76 7.82
C GLU A 280 0.17 10.98 7.02
N SER A 281 0.53 9.81 6.50
CA SER A 281 -0.38 8.84 5.85
C SER A 281 -1.23 9.38 4.67
N LEU A 282 -0.89 10.52 4.04
CA LEU A 282 -1.66 11.09 2.93
C LEU A 282 -1.32 10.46 1.58
N ASN A 283 -2.33 9.86 0.95
CA ASN A 283 -2.29 9.32 -0.40
C ASN A 283 -2.69 10.42 -1.40
N LYS A 284 -1.81 10.72 -2.35
CA LYS A 284 -2.06 11.77 -3.35
C LYS A 284 -3.29 11.49 -4.22
N TYR A 285 -3.65 10.22 -4.43
CA TYR A 285 -4.83 9.86 -5.23
C TYR A 285 -6.17 10.14 -4.53
N HIS A 286 -6.15 10.68 -3.31
CA HIS A 286 -7.32 11.24 -2.61
C HIS A 286 -7.32 12.78 -2.58
N MET A 287 -6.39 13.44 -3.29
CA MET A 287 -6.32 14.88 -3.42
C MET A 287 -6.89 15.34 -4.76
N GLY A 288 -7.86 16.26 -4.73
CA GLY A 288 -8.39 16.91 -5.94
C GLY A 288 -7.28 17.48 -6.84
N LEU A 289 -6.21 17.96 -6.20
CA LEU A 289 -5.00 18.49 -6.82
C LEU A 289 -4.30 17.52 -7.78
N TYR A 290 -4.34 16.22 -7.46
CA TYR A 290 -3.80 15.15 -8.29
C TYR A 290 -4.88 14.48 -9.15
N GLY A 291 -6.05 15.12 -9.25
CA GLY A 291 -7.18 14.66 -10.04
C GLY A 291 -8.16 13.77 -9.29
N TYR A 292 -8.17 13.68 -7.96
CA TYR A 292 -9.23 12.91 -7.29
C TYR A 292 -10.63 13.50 -7.61
N PRO A 293 -11.65 12.70 -7.96
CA PRO A 293 -12.96 13.25 -8.38
C PRO A 293 -13.72 14.04 -7.31
N ARG A 294 -13.42 13.84 -6.02
CA ARG A 294 -13.99 14.66 -4.95
C ARG A 294 -13.11 15.88 -4.70
N ASN A 295 -13.77 17.02 -4.47
CA ASN A 295 -13.10 18.29 -4.16
C ASN A 295 -12.53 18.31 -2.73
N THR A 296 -11.43 17.61 -2.51
CA THR A 296 -10.76 17.45 -1.21
C THR A 296 -9.67 18.50 -0.95
N THR A 297 -9.17 19.20 -1.97
CA THR A 297 -8.04 20.15 -1.84
C THR A 297 -8.28 21.53 -2.47
N PRO A 298 -9.46 22.15 -2.30
CA PRO A 298 -9.82 23.36 -3.04
C PRO A 298 -8.87 24.55 -2.81
N GLN A 299 -8.21 24.65 -1.65
CA GLN A 299 -7.32 25.78 -1.36
C GLN A 299 -5.94 25.60 -1.98
N LEU A 300 -5.42 24.37 -2.03
CA LEU A 300 -4.20 24.04 -2.73
C LEU A 300 -4.42 24.11 -4.26
N ASP A 301 -5.58 23.69 -4.76
CA ASP A 301 -5.95 23.81 -6.18
C ASP A 301 -5.88 25.28 -6.64
N ALA A 302 -6.50 26.19 -5.86
CA ALA A 302 -6.45 27.63 -6.14
C ALA A 302 -5.03 28.22 -6.12
N ARG A 303 -4.11 27.65 -5.32
CA ARG A 303 -2.70 28.09 -5.27
C ARG A 303 -1.90 27.59 -6.46
N MET A 304 -2.19 26.39 -6.95
CA MET A 304 -1.62 25.88 -8.18
C MET A 304 -2.05 26.73 -9.38
N GLU A 305 -3.32 27.11 -9.46
CA GLU A 305 -3.81 28.05 -10.49
C GLU A 305 -3.12 29.42 -10.41
N GLY A 306 -2.76 29.88 -9.21
CA GLY A 306 -1.99 31.11 -8.99
C GLY A 306 -0.54 31.08 -9.46
N GLY A 307 0.02 29.89 -9.79
CA GLY A 307 1.37 29.73 -10.33
C GLY A 307 2.52 29.85 -9.30
N ASN A 308 2.20 29.88 -8.01
CA ASN A 308 3.19 29.94 -6.91
C ASN A 308 3.50 28.57 -6.29
N MET A 309 2.89 27.51 -6.81
CA MET A 309 3.04 26.15 -6.32
C MET A 309 3.47 25.21 -7.45
N ILE A 310 4.23 24.18 -7.10
CA ILE A 310 4.64 23.06 -7.96
C ILE A 310 4.25 21.78 -7.22
N ALA A 311 3.58 20.86 -7.92
CA ALA A 311 3.22 19.54 -7.39
C ALA A 311 3.93 18.47 -8.22
N LEU A 312 4.74 17.62 -7.60
CA LEU A 312 5.39 16.51 -8.29
C LEU A 312 4.41 15.34 -8.45
N ASP A 313 4.29 14.82 -9.66
CA ASP A 313 3.33 13.77 -9.99
C ASP A 313 3.86 12.38 -9.63
N LYS A 314 5.19 12.16 -9.68
CA LYS A 314 5.82 10.85 -9.44
C LYS A 314 6.63 10.75 -8.15
N ALA A 315 6.20 11.43 -7.10
CA ALA A 315 6.73 11.23 -5.75
C ALA A 315 6.17 9.96 -5.08
N PHE A 316 7.02 9.26 -4.33
CA PHE A 316 6.65 8.12 -3.48
C PHE A 316 7.53 8.02 -2.22
N SER A 317 7.08 7.26 -1.23
CA SER A 317 7.84 7.00 0.00
C SER A 317 8.73 5.76 -0.10
N SER A 318 9.90 5.80 0.55
CA SER A 318 10.83 4.66 0.59
C SER A 318 10.29 3.48 1.42
N HIS A 319 9.38 3.74 2.36
CA HIS A 319 8.69 2.73 3.16
C HIS A 319 7.21 3.09 3.37
N THR A 320 6.44 2.17 3.95
CA THR A 320 5.03 2.37 4.34
C THR A 320 4.86 2.75 5.82
N HIS A 321 5.94 3.03 6.54
CA HIS A 321 5.86 3.33 7.98
C HIS A 321 6.70 4.56 8.29
N THR A 322 6.21 5.41 9.19
CA THR A 322 6.78 6.71 9.55
C THR A 322 8.24 6.61 9.97
N VAL A 323 8.58 5.73 10.91
CA VAL A 323 9.95 5.61 11.43
C VAL A 323 10.94 5.18 10.35
N GLN A 324 10.61 4.14 9.60
CA GLN A 324 11.46 3.61 8.52
C GLN A 324 11.65 4.64 7.42
N THR A 325 10.62 5.43 7.10
CA THR A 325 10.70 6.45 6.06
C THR A 325 11.50 7.65 6.53
N LEU A 326 11.14 8.24 7.67
CA LEU A 326 11.72 9.49 8.15
C LEU A 326 13.17 9.33 8.63
N THR A 327 13.58 8.15 9.10
CA THR A 327 14.99 7.89 9.39
C THR A 327 15.87 7.95 8.14
N LEU A 328 15.33 7.66 6.96
CA LEU A 328 16.02 7.83 5.68
C LEU A 328 15.86 9.26 5.15
N ALA A 329 14.63 9.78 5.11
CA ALA A 329 14.33 11.11 4.56
C ALA A 329 15.03 12.27 5.29
N LEU A 330 15.27 12.14 6.60
CA LEU A 330 15.83 13.20 7.45
C LEU A 330 17.33 13.04 7.72
N THR A 331 18.00 12.02 7.16
CA THR A 331 19.43 11.78 7.33
C THR A 331 20.12 11.52 5.98
N THR A 332 21.44 11.39 5.96
CA THR A 332 22.14 10.95 4.74
C THR A 332 21.95 9.47 4.41
N ALA A 333 21.34 8.68 5.30
CA ALA A 333 21.14 7.26 5.06
C ALA A 333 20.08 7.05 3.98
N THR A 334 20.43 6.24 2.98
CA THR A 334 19.48 5.76 1.98
C THR A 334 19.40 4.25 2.03
N GLN A 335 18.40 3.69 1.38
CA GLN A 335 18.33 2.24 1.24
C GLN A 335 19.54 1.70 0.51
N GLU A 336 20.24 2.47 -0.33
CA GLU A 336 21.37 2.01 -1.15
C GLU A 336 22.73 2.10 -0.48
N ASN A 337 23.01 3.20 0.22
CA ASN A 337 24.37 3.56 0.62
C ASN A 337 24.90 2.82 1.86
N GLU A 338 24.12 1.88 2.40
CA GLU A 338 24.40 1.06 3.59
C GLU A 338 24.69 1.85 4.88
N GLN A 339 24.58 3.18 4.85
CA GLN A 339 24.77 4.02 6.02
C GLN A 339 23.68 3.72 7.05
N LYS A 340 24.05 3.77 8.32
CA LYS A 340 23.11 3.61 9.42
C LYS A 340 22.58 4.99 9.79
N TYR A 341 21.26 5.16 9.81
CA TYR A 341 20.63 6.43 10.17
C TYR A 341 21.13 6.96 11.52
N TYR A 342 21.32 6.06 12.51
CA TYR A 342 21.80 6.42 13.85
C TYR A 342 23.27 6.84 13.91
N ALA A 343 23.98 6.82 12.78
CA ALA A 343 25.37 7.28 12.63
C ALA A 343 25.51 8.30 11.48
N SER A 344 24.41 8.88 11.01
CA SER A 344 24.34 9.77 9.85
C SER A 344 23.88 11.18 10.26
N PRO A 345 24.48 12.26 9.73
CA PRO A 345 24.00 13.62 10.01
C PRO A 345 22.53 13.79 9.62
N THR A 346 21.81 14.59 10.39
CA THR A 346 20.42 14.92 10.15
C THR A 346 20.27 16.25 9.41
N ILE A 347 19.10 16.52 8.84
CA ILE A 347 18.81 17.83 8.22
C ILE A 347 18.95 18.99 9.22
N ILE A 348 18.67 18.76 10.51
CA ILE A 348 18.78 19.78 11.56
C ILE A 348 20.26 20.05 11.87
N ASP A 349 21.08 19.01 11.98
CA ASP A 349 22.53 19.16 12.18
C ASP A 349 23.15 20.02 11.07
N MET A 350 22.78 19.76 9.81
CA MET A 350 23.30 20.49 8.66
C MET A 350 22.81 21.94 8.62
N ALA A 351 21.53 22.18 8.93
CA ALA A 351 20.97 23.53 8.99
C ALA A 351 21.65 24.37 10.07
N GLU A 352 21.81 23.84 11.28
CA GLU A 352 22.49 24.54 12.38
C GLU A 352 23.98 24.77 12.09
N ALA A 353 24.66 23.78 11.51
CA ALA A 353 26.06 23.93 11.10
C ALA A 353 26.23 25.05 10.06
N ALA A 354 25.24 25.24 9.18
CA ALA A 354 25.19 26.33 8.21
C ALA A 354 24.72 27.67 8.80
N GLY A 355 24.36 27.72 10.10
CA GLY A 355 23.96 28.94 10.80
C GLY A 355 22.48 29.32 10.66
N TYR A 356 21.60 28.37 10.32
CA TYR A 356 20.15 28.59 10.36
C TYR A 356 19.64 28.55 11.81
N ASP A 357 18.69 29.43 12.14
CA ASP A 357 17.85 29.28 13.32
C ASP A 357 16.83 28.15 13.06
N THR A 358 16.88 27.07 13.86
CA THR A 358 16.03 25.89 13.63
C THR A 358 14.84 25.83 14.58
N ALA A 359 13.68 25.41 14.06
CA ALA A 359 12.50 25.17 14.88
C ALA A 359 11.77 23.90 14.45
N TRP A 360 11.22 23.17 15.42
CA TRP A 360 10.39 21.98 15.20
C TRP A 360 9.03 22.13 15.88
N LEU A 361 7.95 22.17 15.11
CA LEU A 361 6.57 22.25 15.58
C LEU A 361 5.88 20.92 15.30
N THR A 362 5.30 20.29 16.31
CA THR A 362 4.74 18.93 16.15
C THR A 362 3.40 18.75 16.85
N ASN A 363 2.45 18.16 16.14
CA ASN A 363 1.21 17.61 16.70
C ASN A 363 1.23 16.06 16.77
N GLN A 364 2.30 15.43 16.28
CA GLN A 364 2.58 14.02 16.53
C GLN A 364 2.84 13.75 18.02
N VAL A 365 2.45 12.57 18.50
CA VAL A 365 2.72 12.15 19.88
C VAL A 365 4.21 11.82 19.99
N MET A 366 4.96 12.67 20.69
CA MET A 366 6.31 12.32 21.12
C MET A 366 6.20 11.50 22.40
N MET A 367 6.35 10.19 22.28
CA MET A 367 6.47 9.26 23.40
C MET A 367 7.72 9.67 24.20
N GLY A 368 7.50 10.36 25.32
CA GLY A 368 8.57 10.92 26.15
C GLY A 368 9.48 11.92 25.43
N SER A 369 10.46 12.45 26.16
CA SER A 369 11.43 13.37 25.56
C SER A 369 12.46 12.66 24.68
N TRP A 370 12.48 11.33 24.51
CA TRP A 370 13.62 10.67 23.83
C TRP A 370 13.31 9.30 23.19
N ASP A 371 12.05 8.85 23.03
CA ASP A 371 11.76 7.42 22.80
C ASP A 371 11.71 6.95 21.33
N SER A 372 11.77 7.85 20.34
CA SER A 372 11.84 7.49 18.90
C SER A 372 12.95 8.25 18.15
N PRO A 373 13.47 7.75 17.01
CA PRO A 373 14.51 8.43 16.23
C PRO A 373 14.07 9.83 15.78
N ILE A 374 12.80 9.99 15.38
CA ILE A 374 12.26 11.28 14.95
C ILE A 374 12.20 12.26 16.13
N SER A 375 11.87 11.80 17.33
CA SER A 375 11.93 12.64 18.53
C SER A 375 13.36 13.11 18.84
N ILE A 376 14.36 12.25 18.62
CA ILE A 376 15.77 12.60 18.79
C ILE A 376 16.17 13.70 17.79
N ILE A 377 15.79 13.59 16.51
CA ILE A 377 16.04 14.62 15.49
C ILE A 377 15.31 15.92 15.83
N ALA A 378 14.04 15.84 16.22
CA ALA A 378 13.26 17.03 16.53
C ALA A 378 13.85 17.83 17.70
N LEU A 379 14.41 17.14 18.70
CA LEU A 379 14.98 17.75 19.90
C LEU A 379 16.40 18.27 19.74
N SER A 380 17.04 18.04 18.58
CA SER A 380 18.29 18.73 18.27
C SER A 380 18.05 20.17 17.80
N ALA A 381 16.85 20.54 17.37
CA ALA A 381 16.52 21.90 16.93
C ALA A 381 16.54 22.92 18.09
N ASP A 382 16.90 24.17 17.79
CA ASP A 382 17.01 25.27 18.78
C ASP A 382 15.69 25.51 19.53
N THR A 383 14.56 25.40 18.82
CA THR A 383 13.22 25.57 19.41
C THR A 383 12.31 24.40 19.08
N VAL A 384 11.68 23.79 20.09
CA VAL A 384 10.71 22.70 19.90
C VAL A 384 9.37 23.03 20.56
N LYS A 385 8.28 22.97 19.78
CA LYS A 385 6.90 23.14 20.27
C LYS A 385 6.11 21.85 20.07
N LYS A 386 5.60 21.32 21.18
CA LYS A 386 4.79 20.09 21.21
C LYS A 386 3.36 20.46 21.58
N TYR A 387 2.42 20.21 20.67
CA TYR A 387 1.00 20.51 20.90
C TYR A 387 0.26 19.31 21.45
N ASN A 388 0.58 18.12 20.95
CA ASN A 388 -0.03 16.90 21.44
C ASN A 388 0.70 16.35 22.67
N THR A 389 0.04 16.41 23.81
CA THR A 389 0.54 15.90 25.10
C THR A 389 -0.10 14.58 25.53
N ASN A 390 -0.90 13.92 24.69
CA ASN A 390 -1.57 12.65 25.01
C ASN A 390 -0.59 11.47 24.96
N ILE A 391 0.20 11.31 26.02
CA ILE A 391 0.99 10.11 26.24
C ILE A 391 0.10 9.07 26.91
N GLY A 392 -0.52 8.18 26.13
CA GLY A 392 -1.12 6.93 26.62
C GLY A 392 -2.54 6.98 27.19
N GLU A 393 -3.33 8.04 26.96
CA GLU A 393 -4.73 8.11 27.40
C GLU A 393 -5.76 7.85 26.28
N HIS A 394 -5.57 8.43 25.09
CA HIS A 394 -6.47 8.26 23.93
C HIS A 394 -5.69 8.40 22.60
N ALA A 395 -6.12 7.73 21.52
CA ALA A 395 -5.59 7.98 20.15
C ALA A 395 -6.16 9.24 19.50
N LYS A 396 -7.13 9.89 20.16
CA LYS A 396 -7.60 11.21 19.80
C LYS A 396 -6.54 12.24 20.23
N THR A 397 -6.16 13.14 19.32
CA THR A 397 -5.33 14.29 19.67
C THR A 397 -6.10 15.23 20.60
N ASN A 398 -5.39 15.95 21.47
CA ASN A 398 -6.04 16.99 22.29
C ASN A 398 -6.57 18.11 21.41
N ASP A 399 -5.77 18.48 20.41
CA ASP A 399 -6.06 19.51 19.42
C ASP A 399 -5.84 18.94 18.01
N PHE A 400 -6.58 19.45 17.04
CA PHE A 400 -6.34 19.13 15.64
C PHE A 400 -5.12 19.92 15.11
N ASP A 401 -4.66 19.60 13.91
CA ASP A 401 -3.43 20.18 13.35
C ASP A 401 -3.47 21.70 13.08
N ASP A 402 -4.65 22.33 13.13
CA ASP A 402 -4.79 23.78 13.01
C ASP A 402 -4.10 24.56 14.14
N VAL A 403 -3.83 23.91 15.28
CA VAL A 403 -3.03 24.48 16.38
C VAL A 403 -1.62 24.90 15.96
N ILE A 404 -1.07 24.29 14.90
CA ILE A 404 0.26 24.61 14.36
C ILE A 404 0.31 26.03 13.79
N ILE A 405 -0.82 26.56 13.29
CA ILE A 405 -0.89 27.84 12.58
C ILE A 405 -0.41 29.00 13.48
N ASP A 406 -0.85 29.02 14.73
CA ASP A 406 -0.41 30.02 15.73
C ASP A 406 1.08 29.87 16.06
N GLY A 407 1.55 28.62 16.10
CA GLY A 407 2.96 28.29 16.27
C GLY A 407 3.86 28.88 15.20
N ILE A 408 3.42 28.80 13.95
CA ILE A 408 4.13 29.35 12.78
C ILE A 408 4.17 30.86 12.86
N GLU A 409 3.05 31.51 13.18
CA GLU A 409 3.01 32.96 13.37
C GLU A 409 4.01 33.43 14.43
N GLU A 410 4.08 32.74 15.57
CA GLU A 410 5.03 33.05 16.62
C GLU A 410 6.50 32.81 16.20
N ALA A 411 6.77 31.71 15.49
CA ALA A 411 8.11 31.39 14.99
C ALA A 411 8.62 32.45 13.98
N LEU A 412 7.72 32.91 13.10
CA LEU A 412 8.02 33.98 12.13
C LEU A 412 8.16 35.35 12.82
N ALA A 413 7.39 35.63 13.87
CA ALA A 413 7.45 36.91 14.60
C ALA A 413 8.69 37.05 15.49
N ASN A 414 9.17 35.94 16.06
CA ASN A 414 10.37 35.92 16.91
C ASN A 414 11.67 35.88 16.11
N ALA A 415 11.58 35.68 14.81
CA ALA A 415 12.70 35.62 13.89
C ALA A 415 13.47 36.95 13.80
N SER A 416 14.80 36.89 13.79
CA SER A 416 15.58 37.96 13.18
C SER A 416 15.32 37.95 11.67
N THR A 417 15.05 39.12 11.10
CA THR A 417 14.93 39.27 9.63
C THR A 417 16.26 39.08 8.91
N GLU A 418 17.37 39.18 9.64
CA GLU A 418 18.73 39.01 9.12
C GLU A 418 19.21 37.54 9.13
N ASN A 419 18.59 36.68 9.96
CA ASN A 419 18.98 35.28 10.07
C ASN A 419 18.17 34.42 9.10
N ASN A 420 18.82 33.38 8.58
CA ASN A 420 18.11 32.32 7.86
C ASN A 420 17.36 31.42 8.85
N GLN A 421 16.19 30.94 8.45
CA GLN A 421 15.34 30.11 9.29
C GLN A 421 14.95 28.81 8.60
N PHE A 422 15.03 27.73 9.36
CA PHE A 422 14.54 26.43 8.93
C PHE A 422 13.54 25.88 9.94
N ILE A 423 12.28 25.78 9.53
CA ILE A 423 11.17 25.36 10.38
C ILE A 423 10.65 24.02 9.88
N VAL A 424 10.69 22.99 10.72
CA VAL A 424 10.04 21.71 10.45
C VAL A 424 8.69 21.66 11.17
N VAL A 425 7.66 21.27 10.44
CA VAL A 425 6.30 21.03 10.93
C VAL A 425 5.99 19.57 10.77
N HIS A 426 5.58 18.88 11.84
CA HIS A 426 5.21 17.46 11.79
C HIS A 426 3.74 17.29 12.22
N LEU A 427 2.89 16.96 11.25
CA LEU A 427 1.44 16.89 11.39
C LEU A 427 0.97 15.50 11.84
N MET A 428 -0.18 15.43 12.51
CA MET A 428 -0.91 14.16 12.68
C MET A 428 -1.60 13.72 11.38
N GLY A 429 -1.88 14.68 10.49
CA GLY A 429 -2.31 14.48 9.12
C GLY A 429 -3.48 13.51 8.99
N ASN A 430 -3.30 12.49 8.17
CA ASN A 430 -4.32 11.52 7.80
C ASN A 430 -4.14 10.18 8.51
N HIS A 431 -3.51 10.19 9.70
CA HIS A 431 -3.26 8.99 10.51
C HIS A 431 -4.54 8.20 10.88
N GLY A 432 -4.39 6.89 11.09
CA GLY A 432 -5.44 5.90 11.33
C GLY A 432 -6.53 6.31 12.35
N ASP A 433 -7.75 5.82 12.13
CA ASP A 433 -9.03 6.39 12.61
C ASP A 433 -9.27 7.83 12.12
N TYR A 434 -9.37 7.95 10.79
CA TYR A 434 -9.41 9.22 10.06
C TYR A 434 -10.49 10.20 10.55
N CYS A 435 -11.60 9.69 11.12
CA CYS A 435 -12.69 10.53 11.63
C CYS A 435 -12.25 11.39 12.83
N LEU A 436 -11.12 11.06 13.47
CA LEU A 436 -10.54 11.79 14.59
C LEU A 436 -9.46 12.79 14.17
N ARG A 437 -9.29 13.03 12.86
CA ARG A 437 -8.27 13.94 12.30
C ARG A 437 -8.78 15.32 11.92
N TYR A 438 -10.08 15.54 12.03
CA TYR A 438 -10.71 16.80 11.64
C TYR A 438 -11.86 17.15 12.61
N PRO A 439 -12.14 18.45 12.81
CA PRO A 439 -13.27 18.89 13.61
C PRO A 439 -14.57 18.73 12.82
N THR A 440 -15.71 18.77 13.51
CA THR A 440 -17.03 18.45 12.93
C THR A 440 -17.41 19.28 11.72
N GLU A 441 -16.90 20.51 11.62
CA GLU A 441 -17.15 21.46 10.53
C GLU A 441 -16.50 21.00 9.21
N TYR A 442 -15.52 20.09 9.28
CA TYR A 442 -14.84 19.51 8.13
C TYR A 442 -15.37 18.12 7.72
N ALA A 443 -16.45 17.65 8.36
CA ALA A 443 -17.18 16.44 7.95
C ALA A 443 -18.01 16.70 6.67
N LYS A 444 -17.37 17.00 5.54
CA LYS A 444 -18.03 17.37 4.28
C LYS A 444 -18.66 16.17 3.57
N PHE A 445 -17.95 15.04 3.53
CA PHE A 445 -18.40 13.79 2.93
C PHE A 445 -19.05 12.92 4.02
N GLN A 446 -20.36 12.78 3.97
CA GLN A 446 -21.14 11.97 4.92
C GLN A 446 -22.13 11.02 4.22
N ASP A 447 -22.54 11.36 3.00
CA ASP A 447 -23.45 10.54 2.19
C ASP A 447 -22.77 9.28 1.67
N ASP A 448 -23.58 8.28 1.30
CA ASP A 448 -23.13 7.05 0.66
C ASP A 448 -22.29 7.34 -0.59
N LEU A 449 -21.29 6.49 -0.83
CA LEU A 449 -20.48 6.57 -2.02
C LEU A 449 -21.36 6.33 -3.26
N THR A 450 -21.32 7.25 -4.21
CA THR A 450 -22.10 7.12 -5.43
C THR A 450 -21.40 6.21 -6.44
N PRO A 451 -22.14 5.38 -7.18
CA PRO A 451 -21.56 4.52 -8.20
C PRO A 451 -20.90 5.33 -9.33
N GLU A 452 -21.40 6.53 -9.66
CA GLU A 452 -20.84 7.41 -10.69
C GLU A 452 -19.37 7.79 -10.43
N ILE A 453 -18.98 7.90 -9.16
CA ILE A 453 -17.60 8.18 -8.76
C ILE A 453 -16.86 6.87 -8.44
N PHE A 454 -17.46 6.02 -7.59
CA PHE A 454 -16.76 4.91 -6.96
C PHE A 454 -16.98 3.54 -7.61
N GLY A 455 -17.81 3.45 -8.65
CA GLY A 455 -18.22 2.18 -9.24
C GLY A 455 -19.19 1.39 -8.36
N LYS A 456 -19.81 0.34 -8.91
CA LYS A 456 -20.80 -0.48 -8.18
C LYS A 456 -20.20 -1.26 -7.00
N LYS A 457 -18.90 -1.59 -7.07
CA LYS A 457 -18.23 -2.41 -6.05
C LYS A 457 -17.99 -1.67 -4.74
N LEU A 458 -17.72 -0.36 -4.81
CA LEU A 458 -17.43 0.47 -3.64
C LEU A 458 -18.61 1.35 -3.22
N ALA A 459 -19.60 1.57 -4.10
CA ALA A 459 -20.80 2.34 -3.79
C ALA A 459 -21.55 1.83 -2.55
N GLY A 460 -22.24 2.75 -1.88
CA GLY A 460 -22.96 2.51 -0.63
C GLY A 460 -22.25 3.08 0.60
N ASP A 461 -22.62 2.60 1.79
CA ASP A 461 -22.04 3.07 3.05
C ASP A 461 -20.57 2.65 3.17
N ASN A 462 -19.68 3.64 3.03
CA ASN A 462 -18.26 3.48 3.30
C ASN A 462 -17.73 4.68 4.08
N ARG A 463 -17.98 4.64 5.39
CA ARG A 463 -17.51 5.64 6.33
C ARG A 463 -15.99 5.85 6.33
N GLN A 464 -15.20 4.82 6.04
CA GLN A 464 -13.74 4.92 6.07
C GLN A 464 -13.22 5.87 4.99
N ILE A 465 -13.66 5.70 3.74
CA ILE A 465 -13.29 6.60 2.62
C ILE A 465 -13.80 8.02 2.89
N ASN A 466 -15.04 8.17 3.35
CA ASN A 466 -15.60 9.49 3.68
C ASN A 466 -14.79 10.21 4.77
N CYS A 467 -14.41 9.50 5.85
CA CYS A 467 -13.59 10.09 6.89
C CYS A 467 -12.16 10.40 6.41
N TYR A 468 -11.59 9.59 5.53
CA TYR A 468 -10.28 9.88 4.95
C TYR A 468 -10.34 11.15 4.08
N ASP A 469 -11.30 11.25 3.17
CA ASP A 469 -11.44 12.43 2.30
C ASP A 469 -11.71 13.72 3.09
N ASN A 470 -12.42 13.63 4.22
CA ASN A 470 -12.61 14.75 5.15
C ASN A 470 -11.31 15.16 5.86
N SER A 471 -10.47 14.19 6.27
CA SER A 471 -9.16 14.50 6.83
C SER A 471 -8.23 15.12 5.79
N VAL A 472 -8.30 14.71 4.51
CA VAL A 472 -7.60 15.39 3.40
C VAL A 472 -8.04 16.86 3.30
N THR A 473 -9.34 17.12 3.41
CA THR A 473 -9.88 18.48 3.34
C THR A 473 -9.47 19.36 4.51
N PHE A 474 -9.27 18.78 5.68
CA PHE A 474 -8.74 19.51 6.82
C PHE A 474 -7.23 19.78 6.67
N ASN A 475 -6.47 18.80 6.17
CA ASN A 475 -5.05 18.98 5.84
C ASN A 475 -4.84 20.08 4.77
N ASP A 476 -5.69 20.14 3.73
CA ASP A 476 -5.72 21.24 2.74
C ASP A 476 -5.80 22.62 3.41
N TYR A 477 -6.70 22.78 4.39
CA TYR A 477 -6.85 24.01 5.15
C TYR A 477 -5.62 24.33 6.01
N VAL A 478 -5.09 23.35 6.74
CA VAL A 478 -3.93 23.57 7.62
C VAL A 478 -2.72 24.00 6.79
N VAL A 479 -2.37 23.25 5.74
CA VAL A 479 -1.21 23.57 4.89
C VAL A 479 -1.40 24.92 4.19
N SER A 480 -2.59 25.20 3.67
CA SER A 480 -2.89 26.49 3.03
C SER A 480 -2.78 27.67 4.01
N SER A 481 -3.20 27.48 5.26
CA SER A 481 -3.10 28.51 6.30
C SER A 481 -1.65 28.77 6.71
N VAL A 482 -0.80 27.74 6.76
CA VAL A 482 0.65 27.91 6.98
C VAL A 482 1.28 28.69 5.83
N ILE A 483 0.91 28.38 4.57
CA ILE A 483 1.34 29.15 3.40
C ILE A 483 0.92 30.63 3.54
N ASP A 484 -0.30 30.91 4.00
CA ASP A 484 -0.77 32.29 4.16
C ASP A 484 0.02 33.07 5.22
N LYS A 485 0.37 32.42 6.34
CA LYS A 485 1.24 33.03 7.36
C LYS A 485 2.64 33.31 6.80
N LEU A 486 3.21 32.37 6.05
CA LEU A 486 4.53 32.52 5.44
C LEU A 486 4.55 33.62 4.37
N ALA A 487 3.55 33.65 3.49
CA ALA A 487 3.40 34.69 2.47
C ALA A 487 3.22 36.08 3.10
N GLY A 488 2.48 36.17 4.21
CA GLY A 488 2.29 37.41 4.97
C GLY A 488 3.57 37.99 5.56
N ALA A 489 4.59 37.17 5.80
CA ALA A 489 5.88 37.61 6.35
C ALA A 489 6.75 38.39 5.36
N LYS A 490 6.47 38.31 4.04
CA LYS A 490 7.19 39.04 2.97
C LYS A 490 8.71 38.84 3.01
N ARG A 491 9.14 37.58 3.12
CA ARG A 491 10.55 37.15 3.09
C ARG A 491 10.80 36.27 1.86
N LEU A 492 12.06 36.11 1.50
CA LEU A 492 12.51 35.03 0.63
C LEU A 492 12.15 33.70 1.30
N ALA A 493 11.08 33.08 0.83
CA ALA A 493 10.49 31.95 1.51
C ALA A 493 10.00 30.83 0.60
N THR A 494 10.15 29.61 1.10
CA THR A 494 9.60 28.39 0.50
C THR A 494 8.89 27.54 1.54
N LEU A 495 7.80 26.89 1.15
CA LEU A 495 7.20 25.79 1.90
C LEU A 495 7.28 24.53 1.07
N THR A 496 7.86 23.46 1.61
CA THR A 496 7.80 22.12 1.03
C THR A 496 6.90 21.25 1.89
N TYR A 497 5.87 20.65 1.28
CA TYR A 497 5.00 19.67 1.92
C TYR A 497 5.23 18.29 1.28
N LEU A 498 5.44 17.27 2.09
CA LEU A 498 5.37 15.88 1.66
C LEU A 498 4.79 15.00 2.75
N SER A 499 4.10 13.94 2.37
CA SER A 499 3.71 12.90 3.32
C SER A 499 4.88 11.96 3.60
N ASP A 500 4.97 11.44 4.82
CA ASP A 500 5.95 10.41 5.19
C ASP A 500 5.70 9.10 4.41
N HIS A 501 4.47 8.62 4.38
CA HIS A 501 3.95 7.53 3.56
C HIS A 501 2.47 7.79 3.23
N ALA A 502 1.81 6.82 2.60
CA ALA A 502 0.39 6.88 2.24
C ALA A 502 -0.38 5.68 2.79
N ASP A 503 -1.70 5.79 2.85
CA ASP A 503 -2.60 4.68 3.17
C ASP A 503 -3.32 4.18 1.91
N ASP A 504 -3.46 2.85 1.78
CA ASP A 504 -4.36 2.22 0.81
C ASP A 504 -5.75 2.05 1.42
N VAL A 505 -6.54 3.12 1.30
CA VAL A 505 -7.90 3.23 1.84
C VAL A 505 -8.92 2.52 0.94
N ILE A 506 -8.74 2.58 -0.39
CA ILE A 506 -9.64 1.96 -1.36
C ILE A 506 -9.70 0.44 -1.20
N ASN A 507 -8.57 -0.21 -0.90
CA ASN A 507 -8.53 -1.65 -0.62
C ASN A 507 -8.65 -1.99 0.87
N ALA A 508 -8.86 -0.99 1.74
CA ALA A 508 -8.93 -1.13 3.20
C ALA A 508 -7.72 -1.86 3.80
N LYS A 509 -6.52 -1.55 3.29
CA LYS A 509 -5.25 -2.16 3.75
C LYS A 509 -4.42 -1.25 4.66
N GLY A 510 -4.73 0.05 4.71
CA GLY A 510 -3.91 1.03 5.44
C GLY A 510 -2.50 1.05 4.87
N HIS A 511 -1.49 1.06 5.73
CA HIS A 511 -0.07 1.08 5.35
C HIS A 511 0.71 -0.17 5.77
N ASN A 512 0.02 -1.32 5.89
CA ASN A 512 0.65 -2.56 6.33
C ASN A 512 1.59 -3.15 5.26
N SER A 513 2.91 -3.08 5.51
CA SER A 513 3.97 -3.55 4.60
C SER A 513 3.88 -5.03 4.23
N SER A 514 3.18 -5.85 5.03
CA SER A 514 2.97 -7.27 4.78
C SER A 514 2.07 -7.55 3.58
N ILE A 515 1.07 -6.69 3.34
CA ILE A 515 0.08 -6.80 2.25
C ILE A 515 0.22 -5.65 1.25
N PHE A 516 1.48 -5.23 1.05
CA PHE A 516 1.91 -4.06 0.29
C PHE A 516 1.13 -3.83 -1.01
N THR A 517 0.82 -2.56 -1.25
CA THR A 517 0.38 -2.03 -2.55
C THR A 517 1.14 -0.74 -2.82
N TYR A 518 1.36 -0.39 -4.09
CA TYR A 518 2.03 0.86 -4.47
C TYR A 518 1.24 2.12 -4.08
N ASP A 519 -0.04 1.98 -3.72
CA ASP A 519 -0.84 3.08 -3.17
C ASP A 519 -0.37 3.48 -1.78
N MET A 520 0.18 2.55 -0.98
CA MET A 520 0.73 2.82 0.36
C MET A 520 1.99 3.71 0.35
N THR A 521 2.58 3.93 -0.83
CA THR A 521 3.75 4.79 -0.98
C THR A 521 3.50 5.97 -1.91
N SER A 522 2.29 6.12 -2.45
CA SER A 522 1.96 7.20 -3.39
C SER A 522 1.67 8.52 -2.66
N ILE A 523 2.72 9.24 -2.27
CA ILE A 523 2.64 10.47 -1.48
C ILE A 523 2.58 11.73 -2.34
N PRO A 524 1.96 12.82 -1.85
CA PRO A 524 2.12 14.14 -2.43
C PRO A 524 3.51 14.74 -2.11
N PHE A 525 4.01 15.57 -3.02
CA PHE A 525 5.18 16.42 -2.81
C PHE A 525 4.91 17.77 -3.46
N LEU A 526 4.74 18.80 -2.63
CA LEU A 526 4.32 20.14 -3.04
C LEU A 526 5.38 21.15 -2.62
N VAL A 527 5.68 22.10 -3.50
CA VAL A 527 6.59 23.22 -3.20
C VAL A 527 5.87 24.52 -3.52
N TRP A 528 5.70 25.36 -2.51
CA TRP A 528 5.25 26.72 -2.65
C TRP A 528 6.43 27.67 -2.47
N ALA A 529 6.50 28.71 -3.30
CA ALA A 529 7.49 29.77 -3.20
C ALA A 529 6.83 31.14 -3.16
N SER A 530 7.34 31.99 -2.27
CA SER A 530 7.03 33.43 -2.24
C SER A 530 7.41 34.12 -3.55
N ASP A 531 6.76 35.26 -3.83
CA ASP A 531 7.07 36.05 -5.03
C ASP A 531 8.52 36.53 -5.02
N GLU A 532 9.04 36.90 -3.85
CA GLU A 532 10.43 37.29 -3.65
C GLU A 532 11.41 36.16 -3.98
N TYR A 533 11.10 34.92 -3.59
CA TYR A 533 11.97 33.76 -3.82
C TYR A 533 12.03 33.37 -5.30
N LYS A 534 10.91 33.52 -6.03
CA LYS A 534 10.83 33.17 -7.44
C LYS A 534 11.81 33.94 -8.31
N ASP A 535 11.99 35.22 -8.02
CA ASP A 535 12.85 36.10 -8.81
C ASP A 535 14.33 35.79 -8.59
N SER A 536 14.73 35.43 -7.37
CA SER A 536 16.12 35.14 -7.01
C SER A 536 16.54 33.68 -7.27
N HIS A 537 15.61 32.73 -7.28
CA HIS A 537 15.87 31.29 -7.40
C HIS A 537 15.18 30.63 -8.60
N LYS A 538 15.01 31.38 -9.70
CA LYS A 538 14.28 30.93 -10.90
C LYS A 538 14.76 29.60 -11.47
N GLU A 539 16.08 29.40 -11.58
CA GLU A 539 16.67 28.16 -12.13
C GLU A 539 16.26 26.92 -11.35
N ARG A 540 16.25 27.00 -10.00
CA ARG A 540 15.85 25.90 -9.12
C ARG A 540 14.37 25.56 -9.31
N LEU A 541 13.50 26.57 -9.37
CA LEU A 541 12.07 26.37 -9.58
C LEU A 541 11.75 25.85 -10.98
N ASP A 542 12.44 26.33 -12.01
CA ASP A 542 12.26 25.84 -13.38
C ASP A 542 12.72 24.38 -13.50
N THR A 543 13.86 24.03 -12.91
CA THR A 543 14.34 22.64 -12.87
C THR A 543 13.32 21.73 -12.18
N LEU A 544 12.75 22.17 -11.06
CA LEU A 544 11.69 21.41 -10.38
C LEU A 544 10.43 21.24 -11.24
N ARG A 545 10.04 22.27 -12.02
CA ARG A 545 8.93 22.19 -12.99
C ARG A 545 9.21 21.19 -14.11
N GLU A 546 10.45 21.15 -14.60
CA GLU A 546 10.89 20.19 -15.62
C GLU A 546 10.89 18.74 -15.09
N HIS A 547 11.05 18.56 -13.78
CA HIS A 547 11.07 17.25 -13.11
C HIS A 547 9.73 16.80 -12.52
N VAL A 548 8.61 17.48 -12.76
CA VAL A 548 7.27 17.11 -12.24
C VAL A 548 6.91 15.64 -12.51
N ASP A 549 7.24 15.14 -13.71
CA ASP A 549 6.97 13.77 -14.16
C ASP A 549 8.14 12.80 -13.92
N THR A 550 9.16 13.23 -13.17
CA THR A 550 10.34 12.41 -12.85
C THR A 550 10.14 11.69 -11.51
N PRO A 551 10.37 10.37 -11.43
CA PRO A 551 10.22 9.62 -10.19
C PRO A 551 11.12 10.13 -9.07
N TYR A 552 10.57 10.24 -7.86
CA TYR A 552 11.27 10.76 -6.68
C TYR A 552 10.91 9.96 -5.43
N ALA A 553 11.92 9.45 -4.71
CA ALA A 553 11.74 8.81 -3.41
C ALA A 553 12.01 9.82 -2.29
N ASN A 554 11.17 9.85 -1.26
CA ASN A 554 11.39 10.77 -0.13
C ASN A 554 12.65 10.48 0.72
N GLU A 555 13.34 9.35 0.53
CA GLU A 555 14.70 9.17 1.09
C GLU A 555 15.72 10.18 0.52
N GLN A 556 15.43 10.78 -0.64
CA GLN A 556 16.24 11.83 -1.26
C GLN A 556 15.99 13.22 -0.64
N LEU A 557 15.04 13.34 0.30
CA LEU A 557 14.63 14.62 0.91
C LEU A 557 15.79 15.36 1.56
N PHE A 558 16.73 14.65 2.20
CA PHE A 558 17.90 15.26 2.80
C PHE A 558 18.65 16.15 1.78
N HIS A 559 18.92 15.63 0.58
CA HIS A 559 19.63 16.36 -0.45
C HIS A 559 18.79 17.51 -1.02
N TYR A 560 17.49 17.29 -1.25
CA TYR A 560 16.59 18.37 -1.66
C TYR A 560 16.56 19.54 -0.66
N VAL A 561 16.48 19.24 0.65
CA VAL A 561 16.48 20.25 1.72
C VAL A 561 17.80 21.01 1.73
N LEU A 562 18.95 20.33 1.73
CA LEU A 562 20.26 20.99 1.69
C LEU A 562 20.40 21.93 0.49
N GLY A 563 19.97 21.48 -0.70
CA GLY A 563 19.95 22.32 -1.90
C GLY A 563 19.02 23.53 -1.77
N ASN A 564 17.87 23.36 -1.11
CA ASN A 564 16.91 24.44 -0.89
C ASN A 564 17.41 25.47 0.13
N LEU A 565 18.18 25.03 1.13
CA LEU A 565 18.88 25.87 2.11
C LEU A 565 20.20 26.47 1.56
N GLY A 566 20.55 26.17 0.29
CA GLY A 566 21.81 26.62 -0.31
C GLY A 566 23.07 26.11 0.40
N ILE A 567 22.98 24.99 1.13
CA ILE A 567 24.06 24.44 1.93
C ILE A 567 25.09 23.76 1.01
N ARG A 568 26.35 24.15 1.16
CA ARG A 568 27.52 23.51 0.57
C ARG A 568 28.19 22.64 1.62
N SER A 569 28.31 21.36 1.32
CA SER A 569 28.90 20.36 2.21
C SER A 569 29.37 19.14 1.42
N ASP A 570 30.26 18.34 2.00
CA ASP A 570 30.72 17.07 1.41
C ASP A 570 29.63 15.98 1.41
N VAL A 571 28.61 16.13 2.26
CA VAL A 571 27.45 15.21 2.30
C VAL A 571 26.32 15.60 1.34
N TYR A 572 26.40 16.73 0.63
CA TYR A 572 25.41 17.11 -0.38
C TYR A 572 25.71 16.45 -1.73
N ASP A 573 24.75 15.69 -2.27
CA ASP A 573 24.81 15.12 -3.62
C ASP A 573 23.77 15.78 -4.53
N PRO A 574 24.17 16.64 -5.50
CA PRO A 574 23.24 17.29 -6.41
C PRO A 574 22.57 16.32 -7.39
N LYS A 575 22.99 15.06 -7.48
CA LYS A 575 22.31 14.03 -8.28
C LYS A 575 21.08 13.45 -7.58
N GLN A 576 20.97 13.67 -6.27
CA GLN A 576 19.84 13.24 -5.43
C GLN A 576 18.87 14.40 -5.13
N ASP A 577 19.21 15.63 -5.49
CA ASP A 577 18.34 16.80 -5.31
C ASP A 577 17.46 17.01 -6.55
N ILE A 578 16.16 16.76 -6.44
CA ILE A 578 15.22 16.88 -7.58
C ILE A 578 15.13 18.29 -8.19
N ALA A 579 15.55 19.32 -7.47
CA ALA A 579 15.58 20.69 -7.98
C ALA A 579 16.97 21.10 -8.51
N SER A 580 17.90 20.16 -8.66
CA SER A 580 19.21 20.33 -9.29
C SER A 580 19.19 19.90 -10.75
N THR A 581 19.91 20.62 -11.60
CA THR A 581 20.08 20.28 -13.03
C THR A 581 20.91 19.01 -13.25
N LEU A 582 21.56 18.51 -12.19
CA LEU A 582 22.29 17.25 -12.19
C LEU A 582 21.46 16.07 -11.70
N TYR A 583 20.19 16.29 -11.33
CA TYR A 583 19.29 15.20 -10.99
C TYR A 583 19.09 14.30 -12.21
N GLU A 584 19.52 13.04 -12.10
CA GLU A 584 19.42 12.11 -13.23
C GLU A 584 18.03 11.43 -13.27
N GLY A 585 17.23 11.58 -12.20
CA GLY A 585 16.02 10.81 -11.93
C GLY A 585 16.41 9.34 -11.79
N ASP A 586 16.35 8.79 -10.59
CA ASP A 586 16.83 7.41 -10.38
C ASP A 586 15.85 6.40 -11.01
N LYS A 587 15.80 6.29 -12.33
CA LYS A 587 14.85 5.43 -13.02
C LYS A 587 15.15 3.95 -12.81
N ASN A 588 16.31 3.61 -12.25
CA ASN A 588 16.83 2.25 -12.21
C ASN A 588 16.92 1.67 -10.79
N ASN A 589 16.88 2.49 -9.74
CA ASN A 589 17.19 2.05 -8.38
C ASN A 589 16.29 2.64 -7.28
N LEU A 590 15.03 2.88 -7.61
CA LEU A 590 14.03 3.29 -6.62
C LEU A 590 13.46 2.08 -5.88
N ASP A 591 14.20 1.69 -4.85
CA ASP A 591 13.83 0.63 -3.94
C ASP A 591 12.69 1.07 -3.01
N ILE A 592 11.82 0.14 -2.65
CA ILE A 592 10.68 0.37 -1.74
C ILE A 592 10.65 -0.76 -0.71
N VAL A 593 10.37 -0.43 0.55
CA VAL A 593 10.26 -1.36 1.69
C VAL A 593 11.51 -2.22 1.80
N HIS A 594 12.63 -1.59 2.17
CA HIS A 594 13.92 -2.26 2.38
C HIS A 594 14.37 -3.10 1.17
N ARG A 595 14.23 -2.54 -0.04
CA ARG A 595 14.57 -3.18 -1.32
C ARG A 595 13.75 -4.44 -1.64
N LYS A 596 12.62 -4.67 -0.96
CA LYS A 596 11.71 -5.79 -1.24
C LYS A 596 10.94 -5.58 -2.54
N PHE A 597 10.59 -4.33 -2.83
CA PHE A 597 9.88 -3.94 -4.05
C PHE A 597 10.68 -2.87 -4.80
N LYS A 598 10.39 -2.72 -6.09
CA LYS A 598 10.99 -1.69 -6.94
C LYS A 598 9.91 -0.86 -7.59
N TRP A 599 10.09 0.45 -7.61
CA TRP A 599 9.14 1.36 -8.27
C TRP A 599 8.99 1.06 -9.76
N ASN A 600 10.09 0.75 -10.46
CA ASN A 600 10.11 0.44 -11.89
C ASN A 600 9.83 -1.05 -12.23
N SER A 601 9.12 -1.76 -11.35
CA SER A 601 8.75 -3.16 -11.54
C SER A 601 7.51 -3.30 -12.44
N ALA A 602 7.42 -4.40 -13.18
CA ALA A 602 6.19 -4.79 -13.89
C ALA A 602 5.02 -5.05 -12.92
N GLU A 603 5.28 -5.20 -11.62
CA GLU A 603 4.27 -5.31 -10.57
C GLU A 603 3.69 -3.95 -10.15
N ASN A 604 4.35 -2.84 -10.51
CA ASN A 604 3.83 -1.49 -10.26
C ASN A 604 2.98 -1.03 -11.45
N PRO A 605 1.64 -0.99 -11.33
CA PRO A 605 0.77 -0.61 -12.45
C PRO A 605 1.00 0.84 -12.91
N VAL A 606 1.40 1.75 -12.01
CA VAL A 606 1.69 3.15 -12.36
C VAL A 606 2.86 3.26 -13.33
N TYR A 607 3.91 2.46 -13.10
CA TYR A 607 5.06 2.41 -14.00
C TYR A 607 4.76 1.56 -15.25
N GLU A 608 4.29 0.34 -15.05
CA GLU A 608 4.17 -0.64 -16.13
C GLU A 608 3.14 -0.21 -17.18
N TYR A 609 1.99 0.31 -16.77
CA TYR A 609 0.94 0.68 -17.73
C TYR A 609 1.32 1.96 -18.49
N ALA A 610 2.00 2.91 -17.85
CA ALA A 610 2.57 4.07 -18.53
C ALA A 610 3.62 3.65 -19.56
N ARG A 611 4.53 2.73 -19.19
CA ARG A 611 5.54 2.17 -20.10
C ARG A 611 4.93 1.45 -21.29
N LEU A 612 3.88 0.65 -21.06
CA LEU A 612 3.13 -0.03 -22.12
C LEU A 612 2.41 0.95 -23.03
N ASN A 613 1.78 1.99 -22.46
CA ASN A 613 1.13 3.06 -23.20
C ASN A 613 2.13 3.77 -24.13
N ASP A 614 3.26 4.25 -23.59
CA ASP A 614 4.31 4.91 -24.37
C ASP A 614 4.82 4.02 -25.49
N LYS A 615 5.00 2.72 -25.23
CA LYS A 615 5.45 1.75 -26.23
C LYS A 615 4.43 1.52 -27.33
N TRP A 616 3.16 1.29 -26.99
CA TRP A 616 2.13 0.94 -27.96
C TRP A 616 1.66 2.14 -28.79
N ASN A 617 1.78 3.34 -28.24
CA ASN A 617 1.31 4.57 -28.86
C ASN A 617 2.43 5.45 -29.44
N ALA A 618 3.71 5.03 -29.36
CA ALA A 618 4.87 5.78 -29.87
C ALA A 618 4.75 6.16 -31.36
N ASP A 619 4.33 5.21 -32.20
CA ASP A 619 4.21 5.43 -33.65
C ASP A 619 2.83 5.98 -34.06
N GLU A 620 1.81 5.80 -33.20
CA GLU A 620 0.41 6.10 -33.49
C GLU A 620 -0.33 6.40 -32.19
N TYR A 621 -0.65 7.68 -31.98
CA TYR A 621 -1.29 8.16 -30.75
C TYR A 621 -2.64 7.47 -30.49
N GLY A 622 -2.82 6.95 -29.27
CA GLY A 622 -4.03 6.23 -28.85
C GLY A 622 -4.36 5.02 -29.73
N ARG A 623 -3.32 4.25 -30.09
CA ARG A 623 -3.44 2.95 -30.77
C ARG A 623 -3.99 1.88 -29.84
N VAL A 624 -3.58 1.88 -28.57
CA VAL A 624 -4.11 0.96 -27.55
C VAL A 624 -4.72 1.77 -26.42
N LEU A 625 -6.01 1.54 -26.15
CA LEU A 625 -6.78 2.29 -25.16
C LEU A 625 -7.53 1.35 -24.21
N PRO A 626 -7.82 1.77 -22.96
CA PRO A 626 -8.67 1.05 -22.05
C PRO A 626 -10.15 1.07 -22.49
N HIS A 627 -10.80 -0.08 -22.38
CA HIS A 627 -12.21 -0.28 -22.67
C HIS A 627 -13.11 0.10 -21.48
N ARG A 628 -14.28 0.65 -21.80
CA ARG A 628 -15.42 0.91 -20.92
C ARG A 628 -15.06 1.71 -19.67
N ILE A 629 -14.69 2.96 -19.86
CA ILE A 629 -14.58 3.93 -18.78
C ILE A 629 -15.98 4.44 -18.45
N ASN A 630 -16.52 3.93 -17.34
CA ASN A 630 -17.91 4.15 -16.97
C ASN A 630 -18.09 4.88 -15.63
N SER A 631 -17.03 5.29 -14.95
CA SER A 631 -17.10 6.12 -13.73
C SER A 631 -15.97 7.14 -13.71
N LEU A 632 -16.11 8.18 -12.88
CA LEU A 632 -15.03 9.14 -12.67
C LEU A 632 -13.82 8.49 -11.99
N GLY A 633 -14.00 7.54 -11.08
CA GLY A 633 -12.90 6.79 -10.47
C GLY A 633 -12.15 5.92 -11.48
N LYS A 634 -12.83 5.36 -12.50
CA LYS A 634 -12.13 4.60 -13.55
C LYS A 634 -11.39 5.55 -14.50
N LEU A 635 -11.91 6.75 -14.76
CA LEU A 635 -11.18 7.80 -15.50
C LEU A 635 -9.98 8.34 -14.70
N MET A 636 -10.07 8.39 -13.37
CA MET A 636 -8.93 8.66 -12.49
C MET A 636 -7.82 7.62 -12.67
N ASP A 637 -8.15 6.32 -12.79
CA ASP A 637 -7.16 5.27 -13.07
C ASP A 637 -6.45 5.52 -14.42
N VAL A 638 -7.18 5.94 -15.47
CA VAL A 638 -6.59 6.30 -16.77
C VAL A 638 -5.55 7.43 -16.61
N ARG A 639 -5.86 8.46 -15.82
CA ARG A 639 -4.93 9.57 -15.50
C ARG A 639 -3.73 9.09 -14.69
N LYS A 640 -3.99 8.36 -13.60
CA LYS A 640 -2.98 7.78 -12.70
C LYS A 640 -1.96 6.92 -13.43
N TYR A 641 -2.40 6.17 -14.45
CA TYR A 641 -1.55 5.30 -15.26
C TYR A 641 -0.96 5.99 -16.50
N GLY A 642 -1.21 7.29 -16.70
CA GLY A 642 -0.65 8.06 -17.80
C GLY A 642 -1.14 7.67 -19.20
N LEU A 643 -2.32 7.05 -19.30
CA LEU A 643 -2.84 6.51 -20.57
C LEU A 643 -3.30 7.62 -21.52
N ASP A 644 -3.18 7.39 -22.83
CA ASP A 644 -3.44 8.41 -23.88
C ASP A 644 -4.92 8.63 -24.23
N GLY A 645 -5.84 7.87 -23.65
CA GLY A 645 -7.24 7.95 -24.03
C GLY A 645 -8.08 6.84 -23.44
N TYR A 646 -9.31 6.72 -23.91
CA TYR A 646 -10.25 5.69 -23.48
C TYR A 646 -11.45 5.51 -24.41
N GLU A 647 -12.20 4.42 -24.18
CA GLU A 647 -13.54 4.23 -24.72
C GLU A 647 -14.61 4.34 -23.62
N THR A 648 -15.80 4.84 -23.97
CA THR A 648 -16.96 4.91 -23.07
C THR A 648 -18.29 4.61 -23.79
N ASP A 649 -19.12 3.80 -23.13
CA ASP A 649 -20.46 3.43 -23.57
C ASP A 649 -21.46 4.56 -23.26
N LEU A 650 -22.21 5.00 -24.27
CA LEU A 650 -23.13 6.13 -24.16
C LEU A 650 -24.54 5.82 -24.68
N ILE A 651 -25.51 6.47 -24.04
CA ILE A 651 -26.90 6.56 -24.47
C ILE A 651 -27.30 8.03 -24.56
N PHE A 652 -27.85 8.44 -25.71
CA PHE A 652 -28.40 9.78 -25.87
C PHE A 652 -29.85 9.82 -25.38
N GLN A 653 -30.11 10.54 -24.29
CA GLN A 653 -31.42 10.66 -23.67
C GLN A 653 -31.57 12.06 -23.04
N ASP A 654 -32.76 12.64 -23.11
CA ASP A 654 -33.07 13.94 -22.49
C ASP A 654 -32.14 15.09 -22.93
N GLY A 655 -31.64 15.03 -24.17
CA GLY A 655 -30.74 16.05 -24.74
C GLY A 655 -29.26 15.91 -24.33
N VAL A 656 -28.89 14.85 -23.60
CA VAL A 656 -27.51 14.63 -23.13
C VAL A 656 -27.03 13.20 -23.43
N PHE A 657 -25.71 13.02 -23.49
CA PHE A 657 -25.08 11.70 -23.55
C PHE A 657 -24.83 11.21 -22.13
N LYS A 658 -25.58 10.20 -21.70
CA LYS A 658 -25.43 9.54 -20.40
C LYS A 658 -24.52 8.33 -20.55
N VAL A 659 -23.62 8.13 -19.59
CA VAL A 659 -22.69 7.00 -19.55
C VAL A 659 -23.47 5.77 -19.12
N SER A 660 -23.73 4.87 -20.07
CA SER A 660 -24.39 3.59 -19.82
C SER A 660 -24.27 2.67 -21.03
N HIS A 661 -24.14 1.38 -20.74
CA HIS A 661 -24.18 0.32 -21.74
C HIS A 661 -25.62 -0.19 -21.99
N ASP A 662 -26.53 -0.08 -21.01
CA ASP A 662 -27.90 -0.60 -21.09
C ASP A 662 -28.93 0.53 -21.02
N ARG A 663 -29.99 0.42 -21.82
CA ARG A 663 -31.11 1.39 -21.84
C ARG A 663 -31.95 1.35 -20.57
N GLU A 664 -31.82 0.31 -19.74
CA GLU A 664 -32.59 0.15 -18.51
C GLU A 664 -31.82 0.60 -17.23
N ASP A 665 -30.48 0.64 -17.26
CA ASP A 665 -29.62 1.05 -16.13
C ASP A 665 -28.85 2.33 -16.48
N VAL A 666 -29.58 3.45 -16.55
CA VAL A 666 -29.04 4.75 -16.98
C VAL A 666 -28.65 5.57 -15.75
N HIS A 667 -27.35 5.68 -15.52
CA HIS A 667 -26.76 6.49 -14.44
C HIS A 667 -26.81 7.99 -14.76
N ASN A 668 -26.59 8.83 -13.73
CA ASN A 668 -26.60 10.29 -13.91
C ASN A 668 -25.30 10.85 -14.49
N LEU A 669 -24.24 10.04 -14.58
CA LEU A 669 -22.97 10.43 -15.17
C LEU A 669 -23.14 10.69 -16.68
N THR A 670 -22.61 11.82 -17.16
CA THR A 670 -22.70 12.21 -18.57
C THR A 670 -21.32 12.32 -19.21
N LEU A 671 -21.28 12.30 -20.55
CA LEU A 671 -20.06 12.61 -21.31
C LEU A 671 -19.48 13.96 -20.93
N LYS A 672 -20.34 14.95 -20.63
CA LYS A 672 -19.87 16.27 -20.19
C LYS A 672 -19.08 16.18 -18.88
N ASP A 673 -19.54 15.37 -17.93
CA ASP A 673 -18.86 15.21 -16.64
C ASP A 673 -17.48 14.55 -16.83
N LEU A 674 -17.36 13.56 -17.72
CA LEU A 674 -16.08 12.97 -18.08
C LEU A 674 -15.13 14.02 -18.70
N LEU A 675 -15.62 14.81 -19.67
CA LEU A 675 -14.85 15.85 -20.34
C LEU A 675 -14.43 17.01 -19.40
N GLU A 676 -15.26 17.34 -18.41
CA GLU A 676 -14.90 18.35 -17.39
C GLU A 676 -13.80 17.84 -16.47
N TYR A 677 -13.76 16.53 -16.20
CA TYR A 677 -12.75 15.90 -15.35
C TYR A 677 -11.39 15.65 -16.07
N GLU A 678 -11.37 15.52 -17.40
CA GLU A 678 -10.14 15.32 -18.18
C GLU A 678 -9.12 16.48 -18.08
N LEU A 679 -9.54 17.71 -17.75
CA LEU A 679 -8.66 18.88 -17.76
C LEU A 679 -7.83 18.93 -16.47
N PRO A 680 -6.47 18.94 -16.50
CA PRO A 680 -5.63 19.72 -17.43
C PRO A 680 -4.41 18.99 -18.08
N GLY A 681 -3.93 19.51 -19.23
CA GLY A 681 -2.56 19.32 -19.73
C GLY A 681 -2.32 18.32 -20.88
N LYS A 682 -3.18 17.32 -21.08
CA LYS A 682 -3.06 16.32 -22.16
C LYS A 682 -4.42 15.98 -22.77
N SER A 683 -4.59 16.26 -24.06
CA SER A 683 -5.83 15.98 -24.79
C SER A 683 -5.96 14.48 -25.09
N MET A 684 -6.83 13.78 -24.38
CA MET A 684 -7.06 12.34 -24.54
C MET A 684 -7.78 12.00 -25.86
N LYS A 685 -7.44 10.86 -26.48
CA LYS A 685 -8.26 10.28 -27.56
C LYS A 685 -9.47 9.56 -26.97
N ILE A 686 -10.66 9.84 -27.49
CA ILE A 686 -11.91 9.29 -26.92
C ILE A 686 -12.68 8.51 -27.97
N TRP A 687 -13.06 7.28 -27.65
CA TRP A 687 -14.00 6.49 -28.43
C TRP A 687 -15.36 6.51 -27.74
N LEU A 688 -16.37 7.06 -28.42
CA LEU A 688 -17.75 7.15 -27.94
C LEU A 688 -18.59 6.04 -28.58
N ASP A 689 -18.94 4.99 -27.83
CA ASP A 689 -19.84 3.93 -28.31
C ASP A 689 -21.30 4.27 -27.99
N VAL A 690 -22.03 4.81 -28.98
CA VAL A 690 -23.40 5.30 -28.81
C VAL A 690 -24.43 4.21 -29.16
N LYS A 691 -25.06 3.63 -28.12
CA LYS A 691 -25.93 2.44 -28.22
C LYS A 691 -27.32 2.68 -28.80
N ASN A 692 -27.77 3.93 -28.87
CA ASN A 692 -29.15 4.27 -29.26
C ASN A 692 -29.26 5.38 -30.31
N LEU A 693 -28.21 5.58 -31.11
CA LEU A 693 -28.24 6.55 -32.20
C LEU A 693 -29.18 6.07 -33.33
N GLY A 694 -30.17 6.87 -33.68
CA GLY A 694 -31.12 6.57 -34.74
C GLY A 694 -31.99 7.78 -35.07
N ASP A 695 -32.93 7.65 -36.00
CA ASP A 695 -33.66 8.80 -36.57
C ASP A 695 -34.33 9.72 -35.54
N GLN A 696 -34.73 9.18 -34.38
CA GLN A 696 -35.36 9.94 -33.30
C GLN A 696 -34.37 10.69 -32.41
N THR A 697 -33.17 10.16 -32.21
CA THR A 697 -32.14 10.72 -31.32
C THR A 697 -31.08 11.54 -32.06
N PHE A 698 -30.99 11.38 -33.38
CA PHE A 698 -29.88 11.86 -34.20
C PHE A 698 -29.68 13.38 -34.17
N GLU A 699 -30.73 14.16 -34.45
CA GLU A 699 -30.63 15.63 -34.50
C GLU A 699 -30.16 16.21 -33.15
N GLY A 700 -30.66 15.65 -32.05
CA GLY A 700 -30.24 16.03 -30.70
C GLY A 700 -28.79 15.65 -30.42
N ALA A 701 -28.39 14.44 -30.79
CA ALA A 701 -27.02 13.95 -30.60
C ALA A 701 -25.99 14.77 -31.38
N LEU A 702 -26.25 15.07 -32.66
CA LEU A 702 -25.39 15.92 -33.50
C LEU A 702 -25.28 17.34 -32.93
N SER A 703 -26.42 17.93 -32.56
CA SER A 703 -26.45 19.27 -31.93
C SER A 703 -25.62 19.29 -30.65
N ARG A 704 -25.80 18.30 -29.77
CA ARG A 704 -25.08 18.22 -28.50
C ARG A 704 -23.59 17.96 -28.66
N LEU A 705 -23.16 17.09 -29.58
CA LEU A 705 -21.74 16.90 -29.88
C LEU A 705 -21.10 18.16 -30.44
N THR A 706 -21.80 18.88 -31.32
CA THR A 706 -21.31 20.16 -31.88
C THR A 706 -21.16 21.22 -30.79
N GLU A 707 -22.08 21.27 -29.82
CA GLU A 707 -21.96 22.16 -28.66
C GLU A 707 -20.75 21.81 -27.78
N LEU A 708 -20.54 20.52 -27.49
CA LEU A 708 -19.40 20.07 -26.69
C LEU A 708 -18.07 20.31 -27.41
N ASP A 709 -18.02 20.10 -28.72
CA ASP A 709 -16.84 20.37 -29.55
C ASP A 709 -16.33 21.82 -29.40
N VAL A 710 -17.23 22.80 -29.35
CA VAL A 710 -16.85 24.22 -29.15
C VAL A 710 -16.09 24.44 -27.84
N LYS A 711 -16.38 23.66 -26.80
CA LYS A 711 -15.76 23.82 -25.47
C LYS A 711 -14.54 22.90 -25.26
N TYR A 712 -14.55 21.71 -25.85
CA TYR A 712 -13.59 20.63 -25.53
C TYR A 712 -12.77 20.12 -26.71
N ASP A 713 -12.89 20.74 -27.89
CA ASP A 713 -12.12 20.42 -29.10
C ASP A 713 -12.17 18.93 -29.45
N LEU A 714 -13.35 18.46 -29.86
CA LEU A 714 -13.66 17.03 -29.94
C LEU A 714 -13.34 16.42 -31.31
N LYS A 715 -13.58 17.14 -32.41
CA LYS A 715 -13.54 16.57 -33.77
C LYS A 715 -12.24 15.85 -34.11
N ASP A 716 -11.10 16.37 -33.67
CA ASP A 716 -9.79 15.82 -34.00
C ASP A 716 -9.36 14.64 -33.10
N ARG A 717 -10.08 14.40 -31.99
CA ARG A 717 -9.72 13.39 -30.98
C ARG A 717 -10.80 12.37 -30.67
N VAL A 718 -12.00 12.53 -31.22
CA VAL A 718 -13.16 11.68 -30.94
C VAL A 718 -13.49 10.75 -32.11
N ILE A 719 -13.69 9.47 -31.79
CA ILE A 719 -14.34 8.49 -32.65
C ILE A 719 -15.79 8.34 -32.18
N VAL A 720 -16.77 8.59 -33.06
CA VAL A 720 -18.18 8.35 -32.77
C VAL A 720 -18.59 7.02 -33.40
N GLU A 721 -18.89 6.03 -32.57
CA GLU A 721 -19.34 4.72 -33.00
C GLU A 721 -20.84 4.53 -32.80
N SER A 722 -21.49 3.86 -33.77
CA SER A 722 -22.82 3.29 -33.54
C SER A 722 -23.12 2.12 -34.49
N SER A 723 -24.06 1.26 -34.11
CA SER A 723 -24.61 0.17 -34.94
C SER A 723 -25.74 0.63 -35.88
N THR A 724 -26.03 1.93 -35.90
CA THR A 724 -27.13 2.53 -36.68
C THR A 724 -26.95 2.35 -38.18
N ARG A 725 -28.04 2.02 -38.88
CA ARG A 725 -28.07 1.88 -40.35
C ARG A 725 -28.64 3.11 -41.07
N SER A 726 -29.04 4.13 -40.31
CA SER A 726 -29.61 5.36 -40.89
C SER A 726 -28.56 6.10 -41.72
N GLU A 727 -28.95 6.56 -42.91
CA GLU A 727 -28.10 7.39 -43.78
C GLU A 727 -27.73 8.72 -43.12
N LYS A 728 -28.56 9.19 -42.17
CA LYS A 728 -28.29 10.39 -41.37
C LYS A 728 -26.96 10.31 -40.62
N PHE A 729 -26.43 9.12 -40.35
CA PHE A 729 -25.11 8.98 -39.69
C PHE A 729 -23.99 9.72 -40.45
N ALA A 730 -24.12 9.87 -41.77
CA ALA A 730 -23.22 10.68 -42.60
C ALA A 730 -23.15 12.15 -42.19
N ASP A 731 -24.20 12.70 -41.56
CA ASP A 731 -24.24 14.11 -41.16
C ASP A 731 -23.23 14.42 -40.04
N LEU A 732 -22.87 13.44 -39.21
CA LEU A 732 -21.76 13.59 -38.25
C LEU A 732 -20.42 13.70 -38.97
N SER A 733 -20.21 12.89 -40.01
CA SER A 733 -19.03 12.99 -40.88
C SER A 733 -19.00 14.34 -41.62
N ASN A 734 -20.14 14.79 -42.16
CA ASN A 734 -20.28 16.10 -42.80
C ASN A 734 -20.01 17.26 -41.84
N ALA A 735 -20.31 17.08 -40.54
CA ALA A 735 -19.99 18.03 -39.49
C ALA A 735 -18.52 17.98 -39.04
N GLY A 736 -17.73 17.02 -39.53
CA GLY A 736 -16.30 16.88 -39.27
C GLY A 736 -15.92 15.84 -38.22
N PHE A 737 -16.85 15.03 -37.71
CA PHE A 737 -16.53 13.97 -36.76
C PHE A 737 -16.05 12.70 -37.47
N HIS A 738 -15.09 12.00 -36.86
CA HIS A 738 -14.70 10.66 -37.30
C HIS A 738 -15.74 9.64 -36.85
N ILE A 739 -16.38 8.95 -37.79
CA ILE A 739 -17.47 8.00 -37.49
C ILE A 739 -17.06 6.56 -37.79
N SER A 740 -17.47 5.64 -36.89
CA SER A 740 -17.23 4.21 -37.02
C SER A 740 -18.54 3.43 -37.00
N TYR A 741 -18.73 2.53 -37.96
CA TYR A 741 -19.87 1.62 -37.95
C TYR A 741 -19.55 0.34 -37.18
N TYR A 742 -20.31 0.09 -36.10
CA TYR A 742 -20.21 -1.13 -35.30
C TYR A 742 -20.80 -2.32 -36.07
N LEU A 743 -19.96 -3.32 -36.37
CA LEU A 743 -20.40 -4.53 -37.08
C LEU A 743 -21.33 -5.38 -36.20
N PRO A 744 -22.36 -6.02 -36.77
CA PRO A 744 -23.31 -6.84 -36.01
C PRO A 744 -22.67 -8.14 -35.51
N THR A 745 -21.99 -8.03 -34.37
CA THR A 745 -21.11 -9.06 -33.81
C THR A 745 -21.74 -10.45 -33.73
N GLY A 746 -22.91 -10.59 -33.11
CA GLY A 746 -23.56 -11.91 -32.97
C GLY A 746 -23.87 -12.55 -34.32
N HIS A 747 -24.44 -11.79 -35.26
CA HIS A 747 -24.82 -12.32 -36.57
C HIS A 747 -23.62 -12.79 -37.39
N ILE A 748 -22.54 -12.01 -37.43
CA ILE A 748 -21.36 -12.38 -38.21
C ILE A 748 -20.61 -13.55 -37.55
N ASP A 749 -20.57 -13.59 -36.21
CA ASP A 749 -19.98 -14.71 -35.47
C ASP A 749 -20.74 -16.02 -35.76
N ASP A 750 -22.07 -16.00 -35.76
CA ASP A 750 -22.90 -17.16 -36.13
C ASP A 750 -22.55 -17.65 -37.56
N LEU A 751 -22.44 -16.72 -38.53
CA LEU A 751 -22.07 -17.07 -39.91
C LEU A 751 -20.65 -17.67 -40.02
N LEU A 752 -19.70 -17.17 -39.23
CA LEU A 752 -18.33 -17.70 -39.16
C LEU A 752 -18.30 -19.11 -38.54
N GLU A 753 -19.06 -19.33 -37.46
CA GLU A 753 -19.18 -20.64 -36.80
C GLU A 753 -19.85 -21.68 -37.70
N GLU A 754 -20.91 -21.29 -38.41
CA GLU A 754 -21.63 -22.12 -39.37
C GLU A 754 -20.84 -22.33 -40.68
N LYS A 755 -19.79 -21.54 -40.90
CA LYS A 755 -19.01 -21.49 -42.16
C LYS A 755 -19.88 -21.20 -43.38
N ASP A 756 -20.89 -20.33 -43.22
CA ASP A 756 -21.78 -19.92 -44.32
C ASP A 756 -21.09 -18.87 -45.21
N GLU A 757 -20.32 -19.33 -46.20
CA GLU A 757 -19.64 -18.45 -47.15
C GLU A 757 -20.57 -17.50 -47.90
N ASN A 758 -21.80 -17.92 -48.18
CA ASN A 758 -22.74 -17.07 -48.94
C ASN A 758 -23.29 -15.97 -48.04
N GLY A 759 -23.63 -16.30 -46.79
CA GLY A 759 -24.02 -15.33 -45.77
C GLY A 759 -22.91 -14.31 -45.50
N LEU A 760 -21.66 -14.77 -45.33
CA LEU A 760 -20.50 -13.88 -45.11
C LEU A 760 -20.29 -12.93 -46.31
N LYS A 761 -20.35 -13.42 -47.56
CA LYS A 761 -20.24 -12.56 -48.74
C LYS A 761 -21.38 -11.55 -48.83
N ALA A 762 -22.61 -11.98 -48.58
CA ALA A 762 -23.78 -11.11 -48.62
C ALA A 762 -23.69 -10.00 -47.55
N GLU A 763 -23.28 -10.35 -46.33
CA GLU A 763 -23.12 -9.39 -45.24
C GLU A 763 -21.96 -8.42 -45.50
N ALA A 764 -20.84 -8.89 -46.06
CA ALA A 764 -19.74 -8.02 -46.48
C ALA A 764 -20.17 -7.02 -47.57
N GLN A 765 -20.97 -7.47 -48.54
CA GLN A 765 -21.57 -6.60 -49.57
C GLN A 765 -22.45 -5.52 -48.92
N ARG A 766 -23.32 -5.92 -47.99
CA ARG A 766 -24.23 -5.02 -47.26
C ARG A 766 -23.47 -3.97 -46.47
N VAL A 767 -22.41 -4.35 -45.75
CA VAL A 767 -21.57 -3.43 -44.99
C VAL A 767 -20.81 -2.47 -45.91
N SER A 768 -20.31 -2.94 -47.06
CA SER A 768 -19.68 -2.06 -48.07
C SER A 768 -20.64 -1.03 -48.64
N GLU A 769 -21.90 -1.43 -48.93
CA GLU A 769 -22.95 -0.50 -49.36
C GLU A 769 -23.28 0.52 -48.27
N GLN A 770 -23.43 0.05 -47.02
CA GLN A 770 -23.64 0.92 -45.86
C GLN A 770 -22.51 1.94 -45.68
N ALA A 771 -21.25 1.51 -45.86
CA ALA A 771 -20.09 2.37 -45.73
C ALA A 771 -20.10 3.53 -46.73
N LYS A 772 -20.55 3.28 -47.96
CA LYS A 772 -20.73 4.30 -48.99
C LYS A 772 -21.89 5.23 -48.68
N LEU A 773 -23.01 4.70 -48.21
CA LEU A 773 -24.21 5.48 -47.87
C LEU A 773 -23.96 6.43 -46.70
N GLN A 774 -23.22 5.98 -45.70
CA GLN A 774 -22.93 6.77 -44.49
C GLN A 774 -21.65 7.59 -44.56
N ASN A 775 -20.91 7.54 -45.68
CA ASN A 775 -19.59 8.18 -45.79
C ASN A 775 -18.66 7.86 -44.60
N LEU A 776 -18.55 6.56 -44.27
CA LEU A 776 -17.81 6.12 -43.09
C LEU A 776 -16.31 6.41 -43.22
N SER A 777 -15.70 6.80 -42.11
CA SER A 777 -14.24 6.87 -41.99
C SER A 777 -13.66 5.63 -41.32
N ALA A 778 -14.46 4.84 -40.59
CA ALA A 778 -14.05 3.58 -40.00
C ALA A 778 -15.16 2.53 -39.90
N VAL A 779 -14.73 1.28 -39.68
CA VAL A 779 -15.59 0.20 -39.16
C VAL A 779 -14.99 -0.33 -37.87
N SER A 780 -15.84 -0.76 -36.95
CA SER A 780 -15.43 -1.26 -35.65
C SER A 780 -16.04 -2.61 -35.31
N PHE A 781 -15.25 -3.46 -34.65
CA PHE A 781 -15.62 -4.86 -34.48
C PHE A 781 -14.90 -5.56 -33.33
N ASP A 782 -15.58 -6.57 -32.77
CA ASP A 782 -14.97 -7.53 -31.87
C ASP A 782 -13.89 -8.32 -32.60
N ILE A 783 -12.74 -8.53 -31.98
CA ILE A 783 -11.62 -9.18 -32.64
C ILE A 783 -11.94 -10.56 -33.22
N LYS A 784 -12.95 -11.26 -32.69
CA LYS A 784 -13.40 -12.55 -33.27
C LYS A 784 -13.89 -12.43 -34.72
N LEU A 785 -14.32 -11.24 -35.14
CA LEU A 785 -14.75 -10.96 -36.52
C LEU A 785 -13.58 -10.63 -37.45
N TYR A 786 -12.33 -10.61 -36.97
CA TYR A 786 -11.17 -10.28 -37.80
C TYR A 786 -11.07 -11.12 -39.09
N PRO A 787 -11.33 -12.45 -39.09
CA PRO A 787 -11.36 -13.23 -40.33
C PRO A 787 -12.39 -12.71 -41.34
N PHE A 788 -13.61 -12.38 -40.90
CA PHE A 788 -14.64 -11.78 -41.75
C PHE A 788 -14.15 -10.46 -42.37
N VAL A 789 -13.55 -9.59 -41.55
CA VAL A 789 -13.06 -8.29 -42.00
C VAL A 789 -11.98 -8.47 -43.07
N THR A 790 -10.96 -9.30 -42.82
CA THR A 790 -9.83 -9.43 -43.75
C THR A 790 -10.13 -10.26 -44.99
N GLU A 791 -10.98 -11.30 -44.89
CA GLU A 791 -11.21 -12.24 -45.99
C GLU A 791 -12.37 -11.82 -46.89
N TYR A 792 -13.38 -11.13 -46.35
CA TYR A 792 -14.62 -10.83 -47.08
C TYR A 792 -14.87 -9.33 -47.26
N LEU A 793 -14.66 -8.52 -46.22
CA LEU A 793 -15.03 -7.10 -46.22
C LEU A 793 -13.95 -6.18 -46.79
N GLU A 794 -12.69 -6.43 -46.46
CA GLU A 794 -11.55 -5.53 -46.73
C GLU A 794 -11.41 -5.15 -48.21
N GLN A 795 -11.62 -6.11 -49.11
CA GLN A 795 -11.53 -5.91 -50.56
C GLN A 795 -12.67 -5.06 -51.13
N LEU A 796 -13.79 -4.95 -50.39
CA LEU A 796 -14.97 -4.19 -50.77
C LEU A 796 -14.98 -2.77 -50.20
N LEU A 797 -14.10 -2.46 -49.25
CA LEU A 797 -13.98 -1.15 -48.64
C LEU A 797 -12.89 -0.30 -49.33
N PRO A 798 -13.10 1.02 -49.47
CA PRO A 798 -12.02 1.97 -49.76
C PRO A 798 -10.83 1.82 -48.81
N GLN A 799 -9.62 2.12 -49.28
CA GLN A 799 -8.37 1.91 -48.52
C GLN A 799 -8.19 2.92 -47.37
N ASP A 800 -8.86 4.06 -47.44
CA ASP A 800 -8.89 5.13 -46.46
C ASP A 800 -9.85 4.85 -45.29
N ILE A 801 -10.77 3.89 -45.41
CA ILE A 801 -11.56 3.42 -44.27
C ILE A 801 -10.66 2.64 -43.32
N VAL A 802 -10.57 3.09 -42.08
CA VAL A 802 -9.76 2.42 -41.05
C VAL A 802 -10.59 1.49 -40.17
N TYR A 803 -9.92 0.73 -39.31
CA TYR A 803 -10.52 -0.25 -38.43
C TYR A 803 -10.25 0.10 -36.96
N HIS A 804 -11.24 -0.13 -36.13
CA HIS A 804 -11.10 -0.08 -34.68
C HIS A 804 -11.61 -1.38 -34.07
N THR A 805 -10.98 -1.90 -33.04
CA THR A 805 -11.32 -3.23 -32.51
C THR A 805 -11.12 -3.32 -31.01
N TRP A 806 -11.61 -4.39 -30.39
CA TRP A 806 -11.38 -4.70 -28.98
C TRP A 806 -11.06 -6.18 -28.80
N ASP A 807 -10.16 -6.47 -27.86
CA ASP A 807 -9.80 -7.84 -27.46
C ASP A 807 -9.88 -7.98 -25.94
N LEU A 808 -11.10 -8.16 -25.44
CA LEU A 808 -11.38 -8.23 -24.00
C LEU A 808 -10.91 -9.54 -23.34
N LYS A 809 -10.26 -10.45 -24.10
CA LYS A 809 -9.54 -11.59 -23.52
C LYS A 809 -8.13 -11.21 -23.05
N LYS A 810 -7.71 -9.98 -23.34
CA LYS A 810 -6.44 -9.40 -22.94
C LYS A 810 -6.69 -8.22 -22.01
N SER A 811 -5.89 -8.15 -20.95
CA SER A 811 -6.02 -7.13 -19.92
C SER A 811 -4.68 -6.48 -19.62
N TYR A 812 -4.67 -5.23 -19.17
CA TYR A 812 -3.45 -4.55 -18.74
C TYR A 812 -2.75 -5.29 -17.56
N GLU A 813 -3.49 -6.04 -16.71
CA GLU A 813 -2.89 -6.85 -15.63
C GLU A 813 -2.19 -8.14 -16.11
N ASP A 814 -2.34 -8.53 -17.37
CA ASP A 814 -1.71 -9.74 -17.89
C ASP A 814 -0.18 -9.59 -17.87
N LYS A 815 0.52 -10.42 -17.08
CA LYS A 815 2.00 -10.39 -16.97
C LYS A 815 2.74 -10.55 -18.31
N ASP A 816 2.10 -11.17 -19.29
CA ASP A 816 2.62 -11.43 -20.63
C ASP A 816 1.88 -10.64 -21.72
N ILE A 817 1.21 -9.55 -21.37
CA ILE A 817 0.35 -8.76 -22.27
C ILE A 817 1.08 -8.33 -23.55
N GLU A 818 2.35 -7.92 -23.44
CA GLU A 818 3.12 -7.51 -24.61
C GLU A 818 3.28 -8.64 -25.64
N ALA A 819 3.61 -9.84 -25.18
CA ALA A 819 3.74 -11.01 -26.05
C ALA A 819 2.37 -11.39 -26.62
N LYS A 820 1.35 -11.44 -25.76
CA LYS A 820 -0.04 -11.73 -26.15
C LYS A 820 -0.56 -10.80 -27.24
N LEU A 821 -0.23 -9.51 -27.20
CA LEU A 821 -0.66 -8.54 -28.22
C LEU A 821 0.26 -8.56 -29.45
N GLY A 822 1.58 -8.64 -29.25
CA GLY A 822 2.60 -8.62 -30.29
C GLY A 822 2.53 -9.81 -31.25
N ASP A 823 2.12 -10.99 -30.77
CA ASP A 823 2.04 -12.21 -31.59
C ASP A 823 0.79 -12.29 -32.48
N THR A 824 -0.04 -11.25 -32.47
CA THR A 824 -1.31 -11.26 -33.20
C THR A 824 -1.18 -10.69 -34.61
N LYS A 825 -1.93 -11.26 -35.57
CA LYS A 825 -1.98 -10.74 -36.94
C LYS A 825 -2.66 -9.38 -37.04
N TYR A 826 -3.51 -9.02 -36.08
CA TYR A 826 -4.29 -7.80 -36.10
C TYR A 826 -3.51 -6.61 -35.51
N SER A 827 -2.62 -6.84 -34.54
CA SER A 827 -1.82 -5.75 -33.95
C SER A 827 -0.86 -5.11 -34.98
N SER A 828 -0.38 -5.91 -35.94
CA SER A 828 0.47 -5.47 -37.05
C SER A 828 -0.28 -4.93 -38.27
N ASN A 829 -1.62 -5.00 -38.28
CA ASN A 829 -2.42 -4.48 -39.38
C ASN A 829 -2.48 -2.95 -39.32
N LYS A 830 -1.95 -2.26 -40.34
CA LYS A 830 -1.89 -0.79 -40.40
C LYS A 830 -3.24 -0.11 -40.56
N ARG A 831 -4.28 -0.83 -41.00
CA ARG A 831 -5.66 -0.33 -41.04
C ARG A 831 -6.29 -0.33 -39.65
N ILE A 832 -5.80 -1.14 -38.70
CA ILE A 832 -6.25 -1.06 -37.31
C ILE A 832 -5.57 0.12 -36.63
N LYS A 833 -6.39 1.11 -36.27
CA LYS A 833 -5.97 2.40 -35.69
C LYS A 833 -6.18 2.48 -34.19
N THR A 834 -7.12 1.70 -33.66
CA THR A 834 -7.34 1.59 -32.22
C THR A 834 -7.71 0.15 -31.84
N ILE A 835 -7.12 -0.31 -30.74
CA ILE A 835 -7.36 -1.60 -30.08
C ILE A 835 -7.75 -1.29 -28.64
N LEU A 836 -8.92 -1.74 -28.22
CA LEU A 836 -9.34 -1.62 -26.82
C LEU A 836 -8.98 -2.88 -26.04
N LEU A 837 -8.43 -2.69 -24.84
CA LEU A 837 -8.10 -3.75 -23.90
C LEU A 837 -8.84 -3.55 -22.58
N ASP A 838 -9.02 -4.62 -21.82
CA ASP A 838 -9.58 -4.51 -20.48
C ASP A 838 -8.63 -3.79 -19.51
N LEU A 839 -9.15 -2.81 -18.77
CA LEU A 839 -8.45 -2.13 -17.68
C LEU A 839 -9.09 -2.52 -16.33
N PRO A 840 -8.41 -3.36 -15.53
CA PRO A 840 -8.89 -3.75 -14.21
C PRO A 840 -9.00 -2.55 -13.29
N SER A 841 -10.19 -2.37 -12.69
CA SER A 841 -10.45 -1.25 -11.79
C SER A 841 -11.51 -1.62 -10.74
N LYS A 842 -11.35 -1.09 -9.52
CA LYS A 842 -12.38 -1.19 -8.47
C LYS A 842 -13.57 -0.27 -8.74
N PHE A 843 -13.39 0.74 -9.60
CA PHE A 843 -14.35 1.77 -9.88
C PHE A 843 -15.31 1.41 -11.03
N HIS A 844 -15.40 0.13 -11.41
CA HIS A 844 -16.29 -0.28 -12.50
C HIS A 844 -17.77 -0.14 -12.12
N LEU A 845 -18.57 0.53 -12.98
CA LEU A 845 -20.05 0.50 -12.94
C LEU A 845 -20.62 -0.78 -13.53
#